data_AF-A0A2F0ALG6-F1
#
_entry.id   AF-A0A2F0ALG6-F1
#
_cell.length_a   1.000
_cell.length_b   1.000
_cell.length_c   1.000
_cell.angle_alpha   90.00
_cell.angle_beta   90.00
_cell.angle_gamma   90.00
#
_symmetry.space_group_name_H-M   'P 1'
#
loop_
_entity.id
_entity.type
_entity.pdbx_description
1 polymer ?
#
loop_
_entity_poly.entity_id
_entity_poly.type
_entity_poly.pdbx_seq_one_letter_code
_entity_poly.pdbx_strand_id
1 'polypeptide(L)'
;MDAMATKTNWLKTSLYNHLMVWLAIGPMFACGGDELPSVADVGLPDFRVEFDSSGNNQGQCIQQTEVCNGRDDDCDGAIDEEQDVRIQVFADPDHCGGCNRPCAGPNARFACQVGQCVIAACDPGFIDYNGEPSDGCEADCVITAGGQELCDDVDNDCDGNIDEDFDVETDPQNCGACQTSCNAIANGLSGCVSGACAIERCDQNFHDLNSDMTDGCEYGCTERIGTTASEFCNGLDDDCDGVVDEAMGMQTPPIQCGIEGACRFDCVSEQGCADDEMCNDGRICVPAVPIEMTCTIDADCQEIHPGLACISTTNRLVNDRVTEQRCVERTHDPMCDGANGFRCIYSLDYQRADETGRCDGVDNDCDGRTDEDFINELFLADRQTPRPCSSGQGVCRRNGIVTCSPDGDRTVCDAPIINAQTDVDTGCDAIDQDCDGLVDENFDDSVVAVDNIEIFAYEASRPGATPDRRGLDPNPDDGIETFIESRACSRPGVLPWDDATWNEAVDACAAAGARLCTGDEFARACGGAQNLLYPYGDSFRSLLCNGQTYDTDDEQAGIQSEALTCGFMERCVRDGAYDLSGNLKEWVLDSSGNLRAVRGGSYATVLGGGLTCDQDGDWKDRNFHHRSIGFRCCRDL
;
A
#
# COMPACT_ATOMS: atom_id res chain seq x y z
N MET A 1 -36.78 -48.99 18.91
CA MET A 1 -37.97 -49.87 18.75
C MET A 1 -38.43 -49.73 17.30
N ASP A 2 -38.73 -50.85 16.65
CA ASP A 2 -39.46 -51.04 15.38
C ASP A 2 -39.00 -50.22 14.15
N ALA A 3 -38.45 -50.82 13.08
CA ALA A 3 -39.06 -51.71 12.08
C ALA A 3 -40.02 -50.94 11.12
N MET A 4 -40.06 -51.13 9.80
CA MET A 4 -39.74 -52.28 8.92
C MET A 4 -39.07 -51.79 7.61
N ALA A 5 -38.14 -52.52 6.97
CA ALA A 5 -38.34 -53.49 5.86
C ALA A 5 -39.26 -53.00 4.70
N THR A 6 -38.96 -53.19 3.40
CA THR A 6 -38.50 -54.43 2.74
C THR A 6 -37.89 -54.26 1.32
N LYS A 7 -36.85 -55.07 1.01
CA LYS A 7 -36.58 -55.85 -0.25
C LYS A 7 -36.45 -55.08 -1.60
N THR A 8 -35.64 -55.50 -2.60
CA THR A 8 -35.29 -56.87 -3.04
C THR A 8 -34.05 -56.89 -3.99
N ASN A 9 -33.15 -57.90 -3.87
CA ASN A 9 -32.22 -58.56 -4.85
C ASN A 9 -31.59 -57.77 -6.04
N TRP A 10 -30.38 -58.08 -6.55
CA TRP A 10 -29.84 -59.39 -7.02
C TRP A 10 -28.28 -59.43 -7.03
N LEU A 11 -27.70 -60.60 -6.67
CA LEU A 11 -26.48 -61.31 -7.19
C LEU A 11 -25.30 -60.51 -7.83
N LYS A 12 -23.98 -60.82 -7.66
CA LYS A 12 -23.31 -62.16 -7.59
C LYS A 12 -21.76 -62.07 -7.37
N THR A 13 -21.14 -63.08 -6.69
CA THR A 13 -19.71 -63.56 -6.83
C THR A 13 -18.51 -62.62 -6.46
N SER A 14 -17.29 -63.02 -6.02
CA SER A 14 -16.59 -64.31 -5.68
C SER A 14 -15.27 -64.03 -4.88
N LEU A 15 -15.06 -64.47 -3.62
CA LEU A 15 -14.22 -65.59 -3.08
C LEU A 15 -12.65 -65.47 -2.95
N TYR A 16 -12.12 -66.13 -1.89
CA TYR A 16 -10.71 -66.45 -1.47
C TYR A 16 -9.87 -65.34 -0.79
N ASN A 17 -9.29 -65.42 0.43
CA ASN A 17 -9.25 -66.37 1.59
C ASN A 17 -7.98 -67.25 1.85
N HIS A 18 -7.14 -66.86 2.85
CA HIS A 18 -6.13 -67.61 3.66
C HIS A 18 -4.96 -68.38 2.96
N LEU A 19 -3.81 -68.75 3.58
CA LEU A 19 -3.48 -69.25 4.95
C LEU A 19 -1.95 -69.13 5.32
N MET A 20 -1.56 -69.52 6.55
CA MET A 20 -0.22 -69.42 7.19
C MET A 20 0.77 -70.61 6.98
N VAL A 21 2.07 -70.32 7.23
CA VAL A 21 3.17 -71.07 7.94
C VAL A 21 2.93 -72.54 8.37
N TRP A 22 3.95 -73.44 8.25
CA TRP A 22 4.45 -74.41 9.28
C TRP A 22 5.70 -75.24 8.80
N LEU A 23 6.27 -76.09 9.68
CA LEU A 23 7.66 -76.59 9.73
C LEU A 23 8.09 -77.83 8.88
N ALA A 24 9.43 -78.00 8.83
CA ALA A 24 10.32 -79.02 8.21
C ALA A 24 10.07 -80.54 8.45
N ILE A 25 10.79 -81.40 7.68
CA ILE A 25 11.50 -82.68 8.03
C ILE A 25 11.97 -83.44 6.74
N GLY A 26 13.17 -84.05 6.73
CA GLY A 26 13.71 -84.93 5.63
C GLY A 26 13.36 -86.43 5.78
N PRO A 27 13.87 -87.42 4.99
CA PRO A 27 15.31 -87.57 4.63
C PRO A 27 15.70 -88.23 3.27
N MET A 28 17.02 -88.27 3.00
CA MET A 28 17.85 -89.15 2.13
C MET A 28 17.23 -90.22 1.18
N PHE A 29 17.72 -90.30 -0.08
CA PHE A 29 18.39 -91.51 -0.65
C PHE A 29 19.08 -91.30 -2.03
N ALA A 30 20.21 -92.02 -2.24
CA ALA A 30 20.87 -92.45 -3.50
C ALA A 30 21.51 -91.44 -4.49
N CYS A 31 22.75 -91.76 -4.90
CA CYS A 31 23.50 -91.14 -6.01
C CYS A 31 23.32 -91.92 -7.34
N GLY A 32 23.50 -91.23 -8.48
CA GLY A 32 23.96 -91.87 -9.72
C GLY A 32 23.44 -91.21 -11.02
N GLY A 33 24.36 -90.81 -11.91
CA GLY A 33 24.06 -90.50 -13.31
C GLY A 33 24.52 -89.12 -13.77
N ASP A 34 25.50 -89.09 -14.66
CA ASP A 34 26.13 -87.91 -15.25
C ASP A 34 25.16 -87.00 -16.05
N GLU A 35 24.73 -85.87 -15.48
CA GLU A 35 24.35 -84.66 -16.23
C GLU A 35 24.89 -83.41 -15.49
N LEU A 36 25.45 -82.46 -16.25
CA LEU A 36 26.09 -81.24 -15.72
C LEU A 36 25.04 -80.21 -15.28
N PRO A 37 25.02 -79.76 -14.01
CA PRO A 37 24.30 -78.56 -13.60
C PRO A 37 25.17 -77.32 -13.82
N SER A 38 24.54 -76.21 -14.16
CA SER A 38 25.16 -74.88 -14.24
C SER A 38 25.75 -74.44 -12.90
N VAL A 39 26.89 -73.74 -12.94
CA VAL A 39 27.46 -73.07 -11.75
C VAL A 39 26.56 -71.89 -11.37
N ALA A 40 25.76 -72.09 -10.33
CA ALA A 40 25.06 -71.05 -9.59
C ALA A 40 25.02 -71.50 -8.13
N ASP A 41 26.09 -71.14 -7.38
CA ASP A 41 26.20 -71.06 -5.90
C ASP A 41 27.68 -71.08 -5.48
N VAL A 42 28.45 -70.11 -5.95
CA VAL A 42 29.60 -69.55 -5.22
C VAL A 42 29.59 -68.06 -5.52
N GLY A 43 29.60 -67.21 -4.49
CA GLY A 43 29.75 -65.77 -4.68
C GLY A 43 31.09 -65.47 -5.36
N LEU A 44 31.04 -64.73 -6.47
CA LEU A 44 32.18 -64.20 -7.19
C LEU A 44 31.88 -62.73 -7.53
N PRO A 45 32.86 -61.82 -7.47
CA PRO A 45 32.65 -60.41 -7.80
C PRO A 45 32.28 -60.25 -9.28
N ASP A 46 31.48 -59.22 -9.59
CA ASP A 46 30.81 -59.06 -10.88
C ASP A 46 31.80 -58.61 -11.98
N PHE A 47 32.33 -59.58 -12.72
CA PHE A 47 33.50 -59.36 -13.55
C PHE A 47 33.16 -59.01 -15.01
N ARG A 48 33.22 -57.72 -15.39
CA ARG A 48 33.24 -57.32 -16.81
C ARG A 48 34.60 -57.66 -17.44
N VAL A 49 34.60 -58.65 -18.34
CA VAL A 49 35.80 -59.07 -19.07
C VAL A 49 35.97 -58.26 -20.36
N GLU A 50 37.01 -57.42 -20.44
CA GLU A 50 37.62 -57.06 -21.72
C GLU A 50 38.80 -58.00 -22.03
N PHE A 51 38.89 -58.45 -23.27
CA PHE A 51 39.97 -59.34 -23.73
C PHE A 51 41.08 -58.54 -24.38
N ASP A 52 42.33 -58.76 -23.95
CA ASP A 52 43.48 -58.26 -24.72
C ASP A 52 43.59 -58.99 -26.07
N SER A 53 44.38 -58.41 -27.00
CA SER A 53 44.59 -58.97 -28.34
C SER A 53 45.35 -60.32 -28.38
N SER A 54 45.70 -60.88 -27.21
CA SER A 54 46.37 -62.18 -27.03
C SER A 54 45.49 -63.22 -26.32
N GLY A 55 44.29 -62.86 -25.85
CA GLY A 55 43.29 -63.78 -25.31
C GLY A 55 43.59 -64.34 -23.91
N ASN A 56 44.44 -63.68 -23.11
CA ASN A 56 44.71 -64.09 -21.73
C ASN A 56 43.84 -63.31 -20.73
N ASN A 57 43.23 -64.02 -19.79
CA ASN A 57 42.51 -63.43 -18.67
C ASN A 57 43.51 -63.04 -17.56
N GLN A 58 43.68 -61.74 -17.30
CA GLN A 58 44.17 -61.25 -16.02
C GLN A 58 43.04 -60.47 -15.34
N GLY A 59 42.37 -61.14 -14.41
CA GLY A 59 41.19 -60.61 -13.74
C GLY A 59 41.55 -59.49 -12.76
N GLN A 60 41.63 -58.26 -13.24
CA GLN A 60 41.70 -57.06 -12.40
C GLN A 60 40.33 -56.39 -12.33
N CYS A 61 39.79 -56.23 -11.13
CA CYS A 61 38.67 -55.31 -10.90
C CYS A 61 39.12 -53.88 -11.19
N ILE A 62 38.23 -53.08 -11.76
CA ILE A 62 38.47 -51.66 -12.02
C ILE A 62 37.92 -50.92 -10.81
N GLN A 63 38.79 -50.47 -9.91
CA GLN A 63 38.35 -49.72 -8.72
C GLN A 63 37.54 -48.49 -9.15
N GLN A 64 36.27 -48.48 -8.81
CA GLN A 64 35.42 -47.30 -8.86
C GLN A 64 35.22 -46.77 -7.43
N THR A 65 34.55 -45.64 -7.27
CA THR A 65 34.17 -45.18 -5.93
C THR A 65 32.91 -45.93 -5.51
N GLU A 66 32.90 -46.49 -4.30
CA GLU A 66 31.72 -47.15 -3.73
C GLU A 66 30.49 -46.26 -3.78
N VAL A 67 29.35 -46.88 -4.09
CA VAL A 67 28.04 -46.25 -4.00
C VAL A 67 27.04 -47.22 -3.40
N CYS A 68 26.12 -46.72 -2.58
CA CYS A 68 25.08 -47.47 -1.90
C CYS A 68 24.19 -48.25 -2.90
N ASN A 69 24.59 -49.46 -3.29
CA ASN A 69 23.90 -50.27 -4.29
C ASN A 69 23.94 -51.78 -3.98
N GLY A 70 24.58 -52.19 -2.87
CA GLY A 70 24.70 -53.57 -2.45
C GLY A 70 25.78 -54.36 -3.19
N ARG A 71 26.82 -53.69 -3.70
CA ARG A 71 27.98 -54.28 -4.40
C ARG A 71 29.29 -53.85 -3.75
N ASP A 72 30.35 -54.46 -4.26
CA ASP A 72 31.76 -54.20 -3.97
C ASP A 72 32.31 -53.64 -5.30
N ASP A 73 32.13 -52.33 -5.50
CA ASP A 73 32.46 -51.57 -6.71
C ASP A 73 33.94 -51.10 -6.74
N ASP A 74 34.59 -51.02 -5.57
CA ASP A 74 36.01 -50.73 -5.37
C ASP A 74 36.88 -52.01 -5.25
N CYS A 75 36.27 -53.15 -4.89
CA CYS A 75 36.89 -54.47 -4.79
C CYS A 75 37.89 -54.67 -3.62
N ASP A 76 37.74 -53.96 -2.49
CA ASP A 76 38.47 -54.25 -1.25
C ASP A 76 37.92 -55.46 -0.47
N GLY A 77 36.66 -55.85 -0.72
CA GLY A 77 35.97 -56.98 -0.10
C GLY A 77 34.98 -56.60 1.02
N ALA A 78 34.76 -55.31 1.27
CA ALA A 78 33.58 -54.78 1.92
C ALA A 78 32.44 -54.54 0.89
N ILE A 79 31.32 -53.99 1.35
CA ILE A 79 30.13 -53.64 0.55
C ILE A 79 29.54 -52.40 1.22
N ASP A 80 29.31 -51.33 0.44
CA ASP A 80 28.64 -50.09 0.86
C ASP A 80 29.25 -49.41 2.13
N GLU A 81 30.58 -49.46 2.36
CA GLU A 81 31.19 -48.98 3.61
C GLU A 81 31.40 -47.45 3.73
N GLU A 82 31.23 -46.95 4.96
CA GLU A 82 31.00 -45.53 5.28
C GLU A 82 32.11 -44.54 4.87
N GLN A 83 33.32 -45.00 4.54
CA GLN A 83 34.42 -44.10 4.14
C GLN A 83 34.31 -43.66 2.68
N ASP A 84 33.72 -44.49 1.82
CA ASP A 84 33.81 -44.34 0.37
C ASP A 84 32.44 -44.00 -0.26
N VAL A 85 31.33 -44.47 0.32
CA VAL A 85 29.95 -43.97 0.02
C VAL A 85 29.65 -42.56 0.58
N ARG A 86 30.67 -41.87 1.11
CA ARG A 86 30.55 -40.67 1.95
C ARG A 86 29.72 -39.53 1.33
N ILE A 87 29.71 -39.38 0.01
CA ILE A 87 28.94 -38.32 -0.66
C ILE A 87 27.44 -38.58 -0.57
N GLN A 88 27.00 -39.83 -0.78
CA GLN A 88 25.60 -40.19 -0.70
C GLN A 88 25.09 -40.07 0.72
N VAL A 89 25.80 -40.66 1.69
CA VAL A 89 25.32 -40.66 3.09
C VAL A 89 25.34 -39.29 3.78
N PHE A 90 25.84 -38.24 3.10
CA PHE A 90 25.80 -36.85 3.57
C PHE A 90 24.78 -35.95 2.86
N ALA A 91 24.31 -36.30 1.65
CA ALA A 91 23.54 -35.41 0.78
C ALA A 91 22.43 -36.09 -0.05
N ASP A 92 22.40 -37.42 -0.14
CA ASP A 92 21.38 -38.18 -0.85
C ASP A 92 20.20 -38.52 0.08
N PRO A 93 18.97 -38.04 -0.20
CA PRO A 93 17.79 -38.32 0.62
C PRO A 93 17.46 -39.81 0.74
N ASP A 94 17.84 -40.66 -0.22
CA ASP A 94 17.56 -42.11 -0.19
C ASP A 94 18.56 -42.89 0.69
N HIS A 95 19.68 -42.26 1.08
CA HIS A 95 20.83 -42.90 1.75
C HIS A 95 21.30 -42.13 2.99
N CYS A 96 20.43 -41.33 3.61
CA CYS A 96 20.87 -40.31 4.56
C CYS A 96 21.39 -40.87 5.89
N GLY A 97 22.64 -40.56 6.23
CA GLY A 97 23.30 -41.08 7.43
C GLY A 97 23.58 -42.59 7.38
N GLY A 98 23.54 -43.22 6.20
CA GLY A 98 23.87 -44.62 5.96
C GLY A 98 23.07 -45.21 4.80
N CYS A 99 23.63 -46.17 4.07
CA CYS A 99 22.97 -46.75 2.91
C CYS A 99 21.61 -47.39 3.26
N ASN A 100 20.65 -47.28 2.33
CA ASN A 100 19.25 -47.71 2.48
C ASN A 100 18.52 -47.08 3.68
N ARG A 101 18.78 -45.80 3.95
CA ARG A 101 18.10 -44.99 4.97
C ARG A 101 17.41 -43.78 4.30
N PRO A 102 16.29 -44.00 3.59
CA PRO A 102 15.55 -42.91 2.97
C PRO A 102 14.94 -42.01 4.05
N CYS A 103 15.02 -40.70 3.84
CA CYS A 103 14.28 -39.72 4.62
C CYS A 103 12.79 -39.80 4.25
N ALA A 104 11.93 -40.01 5.25
CA ALA A 104 10.50 -40.18 5.05
C ALA A 104 9.71 -39.77 6.29
N GLY A 105 8.59 -39.08 6.04
CA GLY A 105 7.56 -38.67 6.99
C GLY A 105 6.32 -38.25 6.19
N PRO A 106 5.15 -38.08 6.84
CA PRO A 106 3.93 -37.66 6.17
C PRO A 106 3.99 -36.19 5.74
N ASN A 107 3.29 -35.89 4.64
CA ASN A 107 2.99 -34.54 4.14
C ASN A 107 4.21 -33.61 3.93
N ALA A 108 5.39 -34.17 3.67
CA ALA A 108 6.63 -33.40 3.56
C ALA A 108 7.59 -34.01 2.52
N ARG A 109 8.31 -33.13 1.83
CA ARG A 109 9.51 -33.49 1.05
C ARG A 109 10.75 -33.32 1.92
N PHE A 110 11.67 -34.29 1.86
CA PHE A 110 12.86 -34.31 2.71
C PHE A 110 14.15 -34.09 1.91
N ALA A 111 15.15 -33.55 2.58
CA ALA A 111 16.54 -33.51 2.10
C ALA A 111 17.47 -34.19 3.12
N CYS A 112 18.64 -34.62 2.65
CA CYS A 112 19.73 -35.04 3.52
C CYS A 112 20.72 -33.89 3.71
N GLN A 113 20.89 -33.42 4.94
CA GLN A 113 21.85 -32.36 5.28
C GLN A 113 22.89 -32.90 6.27
N VAL A 114 24.11 -33.11 5.79
CA VAL A 114 25.25 -33.60 6.58
C VAL A 114 24.93 -34.96 7.26
N GLY A 115 24.20 -35.81 6.55
CA GLY A 115 23.83 -37.14 7.02
C GLY A 115 22.74 -37.17 8.09
N GLN A 116 21.97 -36.10 8.24
CA GLN A 116 20.70 -36.06 8.97
C GLN A 116 19.57 -35.70 8.00
N CYS A 117 18.41 -36.33 8.17
CA CYS A 117 17.21 -35.95 7.43
C CYS A 117 16.70 -34.61 7.95
N VAL A 118 16.31 -33.72 7.03
CA VAL A 118 15.66 -32.44 7.31
C VAL A 118 14.46 -32.28 6.40
N ILE A 119 13.43 -31.57 6.86
CA ILE A 119 12.29 -31.20 6.02
C ILE A 119 12.77 -30.13 5.03
N ALA A 120 12.57 -30.38 3.74
CA ALA A 120 12.94 -29.48 2.65
C ALA A 120 11.78 -28.60 2.18
N ALA A 121 10.55 -29.05 2.45
CA ALA A 121 9.34 -28.26 2.69
C ALA A 121 8.18 -29.22 2.99
N CYS A 122 7.06 -28.68 3.41
CA CYS A 122 5.79 -29.39 3.45
C CYS A 122 5.15 -29.57 2.06
N ASP A 123 4.23 -30.52 1.97
CA ASP A 123 3.27 -30.61 0.87
C ASP A 123 2.24 -29.46 0.99
N PRO A 124 1.60 -29.02 -0.11
CA PRO A 124 0.64 -27.91 -0.06
C PRO A 124 -0.52 -28.16 0.92
N GLY A 125 -0.79 -27.18 1.79
CA GLY A 125 -1.78 -27.27 2.86
C GLY A 125 -1.26 -27.87 4.18
N PHE A 126 0.04 -28.17 4.28
CA PHE A 126 0.64 -28.66 5.51
C PHE A 126 1.75 -27.75 6.04
N ILE A 127 1.91 -27.71 7.36
CA ILE A 127 3.00 -27.02 8.06
C ILE A 127 3.63 -27.89 9.16
N ASP A 128 4.93 -27.67 9.39
CA ASP A 128 5.76 -28.24 10.44
C ASP A 128 5.88 -27.21 11.58
N TYR A 129 5.14 -27.43 12.66
CA TYR A 129 5.15 -26.53 13.83
C TYR A 129 6.26 -26.86 14.85
N ASN A 130 6.90 -28.03 14.78
CA ASN A 130 7.78 -28.52 15.85
C ASN A 130 9.26 -28.62 15.43
N GLY A 131 9.55 -28.54 14.13
CA GLY A 131 10.86 -28.65 13.51
C GLY A 131 11.46 -30.06 13.51
N GLU A 132 10.67 -31.12 13.75
CA GLU A 132 11.12 -32.49 13.93
C GLU A 132 10.91 -33.33 12.65
N PRO A 133 11.98 -33.70 11.92
CA PRO A 133 11.88 -34.45 10.66
C PRO A 133 11.33 -35.88 10.79
N SER A 134 10.91 -36.31 11.98
CA SER A 134 10.45 -37.67 12.28
C SER A 134 8.94 -37.86 12.05
N ASP A 135 8.17 -36.78 12.22
CA ASP A 135 6.72 -36.74 12.17
C ASP A 135 6.17 -35.91 10.99
N GLY A 136 7.04 -35.14 10.31
CA GLY A 136 6.80 -34.61 8.96
C GLY A 136 6.28 -33.18 8.98
N CYS A 137 5.17 -32.93 8.29
CA CYS A 137 4.39 -31.71 8.49
C CYS A 137 3.02 -32.12 9.03
N GLU A 138 2.83 -31.93 10.34
CA GLU A 138 1.76 -32.57 11.11
C GLU A 138 0.42 -31.84 11.01
N ALA A 139 0.44 -30.54 10.70
CA ALA A 139 -0.74 -29.68 10.75
C ALA A 139 -1.28 -29.38 9.35
N ASP A 140 -2.60 -29.52 9.21
CA ASP A 140 -3.38 -29.05 8.06
C ASP A 140 -3.69 -27.56 8.31
N CYS A 141 -2.94 -26.67 7.65
CA CYS A 141 -3.10 -25.22 7.75
C CYS A 141 -3.08 -24.62 6.35
N VAL A 142 -4.08 -23.77 6.07
CA VAL A 142 -4.28 -23.17 4.76
C VAL A 142 -4.14 -21.66 4.93
N ILE A 143 -3.05 -21.12 4.39
CA ILE A 143 -2.81 -19.68 4.38
C ILE A 143 -4.04 -19.00 3.77
N THR A 144 -4.69 -18.19 4.60
CA THR A 144 -5.92 -17.48 4.31
C THR A 144 -5.69 -15.99 4.51
N ALA A 145 -6.61 -15.13 4.03
CA ALA A 145 -6.47 -13.67 4.05
C ALA A 145 -5.20 -13.06 3.39
N GLY A 146 -4.33 -13.88 2.80
CA GLY A 146 -3.03 -13.46 2.25
C GLY A 146 -1.84 -13.70 3.18
N GLY A 147 -2.01 -14.43 4.28
CA GLY A 147 -0.98 -14.58 5.32
C GLY A 147 -0.95 -13.37 6.26
N GLN A 148 -2.14 -12.95 6.69
CA GLN A 148 -2.35 -11.95 7.72
C GLN A 148 -3.47 -12.47 8.62
N GLU A 149 -3.25 -12.49 9.93
CA GLU A 149 -4.28 -12.87 10.90
C GLU A 149 -5.56 -12.03 10.75
N LEU A 150 -6.68 -12.73 10.80
CA LEU A 150 -8.03 -12.23 10.96
C LEU A 150 -8.56 -12.77 12.28
N CYS A 151 -9.37 -11.95 12.94
CA CYS A 151 -10.10 -12.34 14.12
C CYS A 151 -11.24 -13.31 13.79
N ASP A 152 -10.94 -14.57 13.43
CA ASP A 152 -11.93 -15.59 13.05
C ASP A 152 -11.71 -17.02 13.61
N ASP A 153 -10.90 -17.16 14.67
CA ASP A 153 -10.50 -18.44 15.30
C ASP A 153 -9.67 -19.36 14.34
N VAL A 154 -9.01 -18.80 13.33
CA VAL A 154 -8.16 -19.53 12.36
C VAL A 154 -6.77 -18.90 12.29
N ASP A 155 -5.74 -19.73 12.45
CA ASP A 155 -4.34 -19.44 12.09
C ASP A 155 -4.26 -19.18 10.57
N ASN A 156 -4.29 -17.91 10.15
CA ASN A 156 -4.40 -17.51 8.75
C ASN A 156 -3.03 -17.38 8.06
N ASP A 157 -1.96 -17.10 8.80
CA ASP A 157 -0.59 -17.08 8.29
C ASP A 157 0.23 -18.37 8.54
N CYS A 158 -0.30 -19.25 9.40
CA CYS A 158 0.24 -20.56 9.77
C CYS A 158 1.49 -20.52 10.70
N ASP A 159 1.67 -19.49 11.54
CA ASP A 159 2.77 -19.43 12.52
C ASP A 159 2.59 -20.40 13.72
N GLY A 160 1.36 -20.83 14.00
CA GLY A 160 1.01 -21.77 15.08
C GLY A 160 0.45 -21.14 16.35
N ASN A 161 0.28 -19.83 16.36
CA ASN A 161 -0.66 -19.14 17.24
C ASN A 161 -2.05 -19.05 16.54
N ILE A 162 -3.01 -18.35 17.13
CA ILE A 162 -4.34 -18.09 16.55
C ILE A 162 -4.78 -16.70 17.02
N ASP A 163 -5.22 -15.85 16.10
CA ASP A 163 -5.73 -14.50 16.35
C ASP A 163 -4.67 -13.55 17.01
N GLU A 164 -3.41 -13.58 16.56
CA GLU A 164 -2.32 -12.68 17.00
C GLU A 164 -2.03 -11.50 16.05
N ASP A 165 -0.90 -10.82 16.27
CA ASP A 165 -0.38 -9.66 15.50
C ASP A 165 -1.31 -8.46 15.29
N PHE A 166 -2.46 -8.42 15.97
CA PHE A 166 -3.34 -7.26 16.09
C PHE A 166 -2.79 -6.20 17.06
N ASP A 167 -3.00 -4.91 16.71
CA ASP A 167 -2.78 -3.79 17.64
C ASP A 167 -3.89 -3.72 18.70
N VAL A 168 -3.77 -4.54 19.73
CA VAL A 168 -4.69 -4.53 20.88
C VAL A 168 -4.51 -3.32 21.81
N GLU A 169 -3.52 -2.44 21.59
CA GLU A 169 -3.29 -1.26 22.44
C GLU A 169 -4.00 0.00 21.91
N THR A 170 -4.15 0.13 20.58
CA THR A 170 -4.71 1.33 19.93
C THR A 170 -5.83 1.09 18.90
N ASP A 171 -6.06 -0.14 18.40
CA ASP A 171 -7.17 -0.42 17.46
C ASP A 171 -8.54 -0.39 18.16
N PRO A 172 -9.47 0.51 17.78
CA PRO A 172 -10.84 0.54 18.30
C PRO A 172 -11.70 -0.68 17.93
N GLN A 173 -11.24 -1.57 17.05
CA GLN A 173 -11.94 -2.80 16.66
C GLN A 173 -11.46 -4.04 17.45
N ASN A 174 -10.24 -4.00 18.01
CA ASN A 174 -9.59 -5.13 18.70
C ASN A 174 -9.03 -4.73 20.08
N CYS A 175 -9.72 -3.81 20.77
CA CYS A 175 -9.17 -3.13 21.93
C CYS A 175 -9.04 -4.03 23.17
N GLY A 176 -7.80 -4.32 23.59
CA GLY A 176 -7.48 -5.19 24.71
C GLY A 176 -7.64 -6.70 24.43
N ALA A 177 -8.38 -7.06 23.38
CA ALA A 177 -8.46 -8.40 22.80
C ALA A 177 -9.11 -8.36 21.41
N CYS A 178 -8.79 -9.35 20.58
CA CYS A 178 -9.45 -9.64 19.31
C CYS A 178 -11.00 -9.52 19.38
N GLN A 179 -11.61 -8.94 18.35
CA GLN A 179 -13.04 -8.57 18.23
C GLN A 179 -13.61 -7.65 19.33
N THR A 180 -12.80 -7.12 20.25
CA THR A 180 -13.28 -6.22 21.32
C THR A 180 -13.42 -4.79 20.80
N SER A 181 -14.46 -4.58 20.00
CA SER A 181 -14.73 -3.26 19.42
C SER A 181 -15.32 -2.29 20.45
N CYS A 182 -14.76 -1.09 20.50
CA CYS A 182 -15.24 -0.01 21.35
C CYS A 182 -16.56 0.56 20.81
N ASN A 183 -17.67 0.14 21.41
CA ASN A 183 -19.01 0.59 21.06
C ASN A 183 -19.13 2.11 21.07
N ALA A 184 -19.86 2.66 20.09
CA ALA A 184 -20.16 4.07 20.01
C ALA A 184 -20.86 4.59 21.29
N ILE A 185 -20.39 5.74 21.76
CA ILE A 185 -20.89 6.47 22.92
C ILE A 185 -21.84 7.60 22.50
N ALA A 186 -22.53 8.23 23.45
CA ALA A 186 -23.37 9.38 23.15
C ALA A 186 -22.53 10.66 22.98
N ASN A 187 -22.79 11.40 21.89
CA ASN A 187 -22.15 12.68 21.57
C ASN A 187 -20.61 12.66 21.57
N GLY A 188 -20.00 11.56 21.14
CA GLY A 188 -18.55 11.43 21.06
C GLY A 188 -18.09 10.19 20.31
N LEU A 189 -16.78 10.13 20.07
CA LEU A 189 -16.09 8.98 19.51
C LEU A 189 -15.39 8.19 20.62
N SER A 190 -15.63 6.89 20.63
CA SER A 190 -14.92 5.91 21.45
C SER A 190 -13.70 5.38 20.70
N GLY A 191 -12.58 5.22 21.40
CA GLY A 191 -11.32 4.68 20.88
C GLY A 191 -10.63 3.76 21.87
N CYS A 192 -9.51 3.16 21.47
CA CYS A 192 -8.71 2.30 22.34
C CYS A 192 -7.52 3.06 22.93
N VAL A 193 -7.35 2.98 24.24
CA VAL A 193 -6.22 3.60 24.95
C VAL A 193 -5.62 2.58 25.92
N SER A 194 -4.41 2.10 25.62
CA SER A 194 -3.68 1.13 26.45
C SER A 194 -4.46 -0.18 26.66
N GLY A 195 -5.15 -0.65 25.61
CA GLY A 195 -5.95 -1.88 25.65
C GLY A 195 -7.24 -1.79 26.47
N ALA A 196 -7.74 -0.58 26.72
CA ALA A 196 -9.06 -0.35 27.27
C ALA A 196 -9.83 0.67 26.42
N CYS A 197 -11.12 0.40 26.18
CA CYS A 197 -11.99 1.36 25.52
C CYS A 197 -12.16 2.61 26.38
N ALA A 198 -12.04 3.77 25.75
CA ALA A 198 -12.16 5.08 26.37
C ALA A 198 -12.84 6.07 25.41
N ILE A 199 -13.14 7.27 25.91
CA ILE A 199 -13.56 8.40 25.09
C ILE A 199 -12.32 8.93 24.35
N GLU A 200 -12.30 8.89 23.02
CA GLU A 200 -11.21 9.43 22.20
C GLU A 200 -11.34 10.95 22.04
N ARG A 201 -12.57 11.40 21.75
CA ARG A 201 -12.97 12.81 21.71
C ARG A 201 -14.48 12.95 21.81
N CYS A 202 -14.95 14.05 22.35
CA CYS A 202 -16.36 14.43 22.26
C CYS A 202 -16.69 15.03 20.88
N ASP A 203 -17.98 14.99 20.52
CA ASP A 203 -18.52 15.72 19.36
C ASP A 203 -18.46 17.23 19.60
N GLN A 204 -18.56 18.02 18.53
CA GLN A 204 -18.47 19.47 18.62
C GLN A 204 -19.54 20.07 19.55
N ASN A 205 -19.09 20.86 20.53
CA ASN A 205 -19.89 21.44 21.61
C ASN A 205 -20.40 20.42 22.66
N PHE A 206 -19.75 19.26 22.80
CA PHE A 206 -19.99 18.34 23.91
C PHE A 206 -18.73 18.14 24.73
N HIS A 207 -18.91 17.99 26.03
CA HIS A 207 -17.84 17.82 27.01
C HIS A 207 -18.17 16.66 27.94
N ASP A 208 -17.13 15.92 28.30
CA ASP A 208 -17.13 14.90 29.35
C ASP A 208 -16.73 15.58 30.67
N LEU A 209 -17.64 15.57 31.65
CA LEU A 209 -17.41 16.18 32.98
C LEU A 209 -17.05 15.16 34.07
N ASN A 210 -17.13 13.85 33.81
CA ASN A 210 -17.09 12.80 34.84
C ASN A 210 -16.12 11.64 34.53
N SER A 211 -15.65 11.53 33.28
CA SER A 211 -14.89 10.45 32.68
C SER A 211 -15.52 9.06 32.80
N ASP A 212 -16.85 9.01 32.70
CA ASP A 212 -17.65 7.78 32.64
C ASP A 212 -18.09 7.52 31.19
N MET A 213 -17.51 6.49 30.59
CA MET A 213 -17.81 6.10 29.20
C MET A 213 -19.26 5.59 29.01
N THR A 214 -20.04 5.38 30.08
CA THR A 214 -21.39 4.81 29.98
C THR A 214 -22.48 5.83 29.64
N ASP A 215 -22.27 7.12 29.93
CA ASP A 215 -23.12 8.23 29.50
C ASP A 215 -22.53 9.06 28.34
N GLY A 216 -21.21 8.99 28.10
CA GLY A 216 -20.54 9.48 26.89
C GLY A 216 -19.93 10.87 27.07
N CYS A 217 -20.40 11.85 26.30
CA CYS A 217 -20.13 13.27 26.55
C CYS A 217 -21.45 13.97 26.84
N GLU A 218 -21.75 14.18 28.12
CA GLU A 218 -23.10 14.54 28.59
C GLU A 218 -23.39 16.03 28.44
N TYR A 219 -22.35 16.87 28.43
CA TYR A 219 -22.51 18.30 28.63
C TYR A 219 -22.41 19.10 27.33
N GLY A 220 -23.56 19.53 26.82
CA GLY A 220 -23.65 20.38 25.63
C GLY A 220 -23.33 21.85 25.93
N CYS A 221 -22.11 22.30 25.59
CA CYS A 221 -21.60 23.65 25.85
C CYS A 221 -20.65 24.12 24.74
N THR A 222 -20.64 25.42 24.44
CA THR A 222 -19.81 26.02 23.38
C THR A 222 -18.76 26.94 24.00
N GLU A 223 -17.54 26.43 24.16
CA GLU A 223 -16.40 27.20 24.69
C GLU A 223 -16.18 28.50 23.90
N ARG A 224 -15.86 29.57 24.63
CA ARG A 224 -15.55 30.85 24.02
C ARG A 224 -14.07 30.97 23.67
N ILE A 225 -13.78 31.19 22.37
CA ILE A 225 -12.41 31.21 21.84
C ILE A 225 -11.55 32.25 22.56
N GLY A 226 -10.51 31.77 23.25
CA GLY A 226 -9.51 32.59 23.94
C GLY A 226 -9.60 32.60 25.47
N THR A 227 -10.57 31.92 26.08
CA THR A 227 -10.81 31.93 27.53
C THR A 227 -10.90 30.53 28.15
N THR A 228 -9.82 29.74 28.09
CA THR A 228 -9.72 28.41 28.72
C THR A 228 -9.61 28.45 30.27
N ALA A 229 -10.19 29.46 30.94
CA ALA A 229 -10.25 29.69 32.40
C ALA A 229 -10.91 31.05 32.75
N SER A 230 -11.91 31.54 32.00
CA SER A 230 -12.43 32.89 32.20
C SER A 230 -13.88 33.08 31.77
N GLU A 231 -14.78 32.72 32.66
CA GLU A 231 -16.17 33.18 32.74
C GLU A 231 -16.36 34.69 32.48
N PHE A 232 -17.42 35.03 31.75
CA PHE A 232 -17.98 36.38 31.70
C PHE A 232 -19.38 36.38 32.30
N CYS A 233 -19.74 37.45 33.02
CA CYS A 233 -21.10 37.64 33.57
C CYS A 233 -22.19 37.80 32.48
N ASN A 234 -22.52 36.75 31.73
CA ASN A 234 -23.41 36.75 30.57
C ASN A 234 -24.58 35.74 30.70
N GLY A 235 -24.59 34.88 31.72
CA GLY A 235 -25.61 33.85 31.93
C GLY A 235 -25.41 32.56 31.12
N LEU A 236 -24.23 32.36 30.56
CA LEU A 236 -23.74 31.14 29.92
C LEU A 236 -22.57 30.59 30.74
N ASP A 237 -22.28 29.31 30.53
CA ASP A 237 -21.02 28.68 30.91
C ASP A 237 -20.06 28.91 29.73
N ASP A 238 -19.10 29.84 29.87
CA ASP A 238 -18.21 30.33 28.81
C ASP A 238 -16.91 29.48 28.71
N ASP A 239 -16.53 28.74 29.76
CA ASP A 239 -15.38 27.80 29.78
C ASP A 239 -15.73 26.30 29.96
N CYS A 240 -17.02 25.98 30.03
CA CYS A 240 -17.64 24.65 29.95
C CYS A 240 -17.35 23.69 31.11
N ASP A 241 -17.11 24.21 32.32
CA ASP A 241 -16.82 23.40 33.53
C ASP A 241 -18.07 22.79 34.20
N GLY A 242 -19.27 23.21 33.80
CA GLY A 242 -20.56 22.78 34.37
C GLY A 242 -21.14 23.73 35.42
N VAL A 243 -20.50 24.88 35.66
CA VAL A 243 -20.98 26.00 36.47
C VAL A 243 -21.29 27.21 35.56
N VAL A 244 -22.05 28.19 36.04
CA VAL A 244 -22.44 29.39 35.26
C VAL A 244 -22.19 30.63 36.10
N ASP A 245 -21.52 31.63 35.50
CA ASP A 245 -21.14 32.93 36.05
C ASP A 245 -20.30 32.84 37.35
N GLU A 246 -19.43 31.84 37.55
CA GLU A 246 -18.61 31.75 38.77
C GLU A 246 -17.34 32.62 38.78
N ALA A 247 -16.97 33.05 39.99
CA ALA A 247 -15.91 34.03 40.16
C ALA A 247 -14.55 33.36 40.41
N MET A 248 -13.76 33.18 39.34
CA MET A 248 -12.34 32.82 39.45
C MET A 248 -11.60 33.77 40.42
N GLY A 249 -10.99 33.19 41.46
CA GLY A 249 -10.56 33.93 42.64
C GLY A 249 -9.32 34.83 42.45
N MET A 250 -9.34 36.00 43.10
CA MET A 250 -8.30 37.06 43.11
C MET A 250 -8.10 37.77 41.76
N GLN A 251 -8.51 39.04 41.61
CA GLN A 251 -7.93 40.19 42.32
C GLN A 251 -8.95 41.33 42.58
N THR A 252 -8.56 42.30 43.44
CA THR A 252 -9.39 43.45 43.83
C THR A 252 -8.98 44.74 43.08
N PRO A 253 -9.91 45.68 42.79
CA PRO A 253 -11.33 45.64 43.16
C PRO A 253 -12.11 44.65 42.28
N PRO A 254 -13.01 43.83 42.88
CA PRO A 254 -13.68 42.77 42.14
C PRO A 254 -14.80 43.34 41.28
N ILE A 255 -14.86 42.91 40.02
CA ILE A 255 -16.12 42.88 39.28
C ILE A 255 -16.96 41.79 39.94
N GLN A 256 -18.16 42.13 40.42
CA GLN A 256 -19.13 41.14 40.89
C GLN A 256 -20.29 41.12 39.90
N CYS A 257 -20.60 39.94 39.36
CA CYS A 257 -21.83 39.73 38.60
C CYS A 257 -23.02 40.10 39.50
N GLY A 258 -23.82 41.07 39.05
CA GLY A 258 -25.10 41.38 39.68
C GLY A 258 -26.16 40.35 39.27
N ILE A 259 -27.20 40.20 40.09
CA ILE A 259 -28.43 39.51 39.65
C ILE A 259 -28.92 40.12 38.33
N GLU A 260 -29.15 39.26 37.33
CA GLU A 260 -29.63 39.58 35.97
C GLU A 260 -28.62 40.28 35.03
N GLY A 261 -27.30 40.12 35.23
CA GLY A 261 -26.30 40.33 34.15
C GLY A 261 -26.02 41.79 33.74
N ALA A 262 -26.13 42.74 34.66
CA ALA A 262 -25.93 44.17 34.37
C ALA A 262 -24.59 44.74 34.91
N CYS A 263 -23.84 45.44 34.05
CA CYS A 263 -22.67 46.22 34.44
C CYS A 263 -23.05 47.39 35.36
N ARG A 264 -22.34 47.58 36.49
CA ARG A 264 -22.60 48.65 37.46
C ARG A 264 -21.32 49.28 38.00
N PHE A 265 -21.15 50.58 37.78
CA PHE A 265 -20.26 51.45 38.56
C PHE A 265 -21.11 52.35 39.46
N ASP A 266 -20.72 52.55 40.72
CA ASP A 266 -21.49 53.38 41.65
C ASP A 266 -20.57 53.99 42.74
N CYS A 267 -20.12 55.24 42.57
CA CYS A 267 -19.76 56.06 43.73
C CYS A 267 -21.04 56.61 44.35
N VAL A 268 -21.36 56.19 45.58
CA VAL A 268 -22.54 56.66 46.33
C VAL A 268 -22.27 57.91 47.17
N SER A 269 -21.00 58.34 47.27
CA SER A 269 -20.56 59.61 47.88
C SER A 269 -19.11 59.90 47.48
N GLU A 270 -18.62 61.11 47.74
CA GLU A 270 -17.22 61.53 47.51
C GLU A 270 -16.19 60.62 48.24
N GLN A 271 -16.59 59.92 49.30
CA GLN A 271 -15.73 58.96 50.03
C GLN A 271 -15.45 57.66 49.27
N GLY A 272 -16.00 57.50 48.06
CA GLY A 272 -15.69 56.40 47.13
C GLY A 272 -14.71 56.77 46.01
N CYS A 273 -14.18 57.99 46.00
CA CYS A 273 -13.23 58.49 45.00
C CYS A 273 -11.83 58.71 45.61
N ALA A 274 -10.79 58.80 44.77
CA ALA A 274 -9.44 59.12 45.24
C ALA A 274 -9.34 60.60 45.69
N ASP A 275 -8.32 60.94 46.49
CA ASP A 275 -8.21 62.23 47.22
C ASP A 275 -8.20 63.52 46.34
N ASP A 276 -8.11 63.40 45.02
CA ASP A 276 -8.14 64.50 44.03
C ASP A 276 -9.33 64.43 43.03
N GLU A 277 -10.32 63.56 43.28
CA GLU A 277 -11.48 63.33 42.41
C GLU A 277 -12.82 63.61 43.13
N MET A 278 -13.81 64.14 42.40
CA MET A 278 -15.17 64.36 42.92
C MET A 278 -16.20 63.43 42.24
N CYS A 279 -17.15 62.90 43.01
CA CYS A 279 -18.25 62.10 42.46
C CYS A 279 -19.30 63.05 41.83
N ASN A 280 -19.31 63.14 40.50
CA ASN A 280 -20.23 63.99 39.72
C ASN A 280 -21.70 63.51 39.85
N ASP A 281 -22.68 64.32 39.43
CA ASP A 281 -24.12 63.98 39.41
C ASP A 281 -24.44 62.68 38.63
N GLY A 282 -23.54 62.24 37.74
CA GLY A 282 -23.58 60.94 37.07
C GLY A 282 -23.03 59.74 37.87
N ARG A 283 -22.65 59.92 39.14
CA ARG A 283 -22.01 58.93 40.02
C ARG A 283 -20.69 58.35 39.50
N ILE A 284 -19.86 59.22 38.96
CA ILE A 284 -18.52 58.91 38.43
C ILE A 284 -17.52 59.88 39.07
N CYS A 285 -16.37 59.35 39.52
CA CYS A 285 -15.25 60.15 40.04
C CYS A 285 -14.55 60.91 38.90
N VAL A 286 -14.38 62.23 39.03
CA VAL A 286 -13.77 63.10 37.99
C VAL A 286 -12.75 64.11 38.56
N PRO A 287 -11.68 64.47 37.81
CA PRO A 287 -10.66 65.43 38.26
C PRO A 287 -11.12 66.90 38.28
N ALA A 288 -10.49 67.75 39.10
CA ALA A 288 -11.01 69.07 39.47
C ALA A 288 -10.18 70.30 39.00
N VAL A 289 -10.08 70.62 37.69
CA VAL A 289 -9.41 71.89 37.20
C VAL A 289 -9.85 72.42 35.80
N PRO A 290 -9.65 73.72 35.46
CA PRO A 290 -10.20 74.41 34.26
C PRO A 290 -9.23 74.66 33.06
N ILE A 291 -9.73 75.19 31.92
CA ILE A 291 -9.20 75.06 30.53
C ILE A 291 -8.94 76.41 29.81
N GLU A 292 -7.92 76.55 28.91
CA GLU A 292 -7.92 77.42 27.68
C GLU A 292 -6.83 77.11 26.57
N MET A 293 -7.22 77.28 25.28
CA MET A 293 -6.51 77.71 24.01
C MET A 293 -5.41 76.92 23.18
N THR A 294 -5.86 76.35 22.02
CA THR A 294 -5.42 76.48 20.56
C THR A 294 -3.99 76.31 19.97
N CYS A 295 -3.87 75.58 18.83
CA CYS A 295 -2.99 75.89 17.64
C CYS A 295 -3.27 75.06 16.34
N THR A 296 -2.58 75.34 15.20
CA THR A 296 -2.94 74.91 13.81
C THR A 296 -1.81 74.34 12.88
N ILE A 297 -2.11 73.24 12.15
CA ILE A 297 -1.68 72.82 10.76
C ILE A 297 -0.18 72.62 10.38
N ASP A 298 0.19 71.40 9.93
CA ASP A 298 0.69 71.09 8.55
C ASP A 298 0.41 69.60 8.17
N ALA A 299 0.39 69.24 6.88
CA ALA A 299 -0.60 68.26 6.38
C ALA A 299 -0.22 67.27 5.23
N ASP A 300 1.05 66.92 4.98
CA ASP A 300 1.43 66.10 3.80
C ASP A 300 2.50 64.99 3.98
N CYS A 301 2.83 64.60 5.23
CA CYS A 301 3.47 63.31 5.56
C CYS A 301 4.77 62.94 4.80
N GLN A 302 5.67 63.89 4.51
CA GLN A 302 7.00 63.57 3.96
C GLN A 302 8.17 64.23 4.73
N GLU A 303 9.19 63.40 4.98
CA GLU A 303 10.52 63.68 5.56
C GLU A 303 10.70 63.77 7.09
N ILE A 304 11.90 63.33 7.52
CA ILE A 304 12.29 63.10 8.92
C ILE A 304 13.25 64.20 9.38
N HIS A 305 12.88 64.96 10.41
CA HIS A 305 13.80 65.87 11.11
C HIS A 305 13.69 65.74 12.64
N PRO A 306 14.82 65.55 13.37
CA PRO A 306 14.79 65.42 14.83
C PRO A 306 14.90 66.78 15.55
N GLY A 307 13.83 67.16 16.26
CA GLY A 307 13.90 68.11 17.37
C GLY A 307 12.94 69.31 17.31
N LEU A 308 12.32 69.59 18.47
CA LEU A 308 11.50 70.76 18.84
C LEU A 308 9.98 70.74 18.54
N ALA A 309 9.27 70.10 19.48
CA ALA A 309 8.11 70.64 20.24
C ALA A 309 6.77 71.00 19.58
N CYS A 310 5.71 70.39 20.12
CA CYS A 310 4.39 71.01 20.34
C CYS A 310 3.78 70.44 21.64
N ILE A 311 3.18 71.30 22.48
CA ILE A 311 2.37 70.90 23.65
C ILE A 311 0.94 71.40 23.39
N SER A 312 -0.05 70.52 23.55
CA SER A 312 -1.47 70.83 23.32
C SER A 312 -2.25 70.77 24.63
N THR A 313 -3.00 71.82 24.95
CA THR A 313 -3.83 71.97 26.16
C THR A 313 -5.32 71.67 25.92
N THR A 314 -5.64 70.81 24.94
CA THR A 314 -7.01 70.35 24.68
C THR A 314 -7.17 68.85 24.81
N ASN A 315 -8.21 68.46 25.54
CA ASN A 315 -8.61 67.12 25.93
C ASN A 315 -8.49 66.06 24.81
N ARG A 316 -7.38 65.31 24.81
CA ARG A 316 -7.29 63.98 24.19
C ARG A 316 -6.14 63.21 24.83
N LEU A 317 -6.45 62.05 25.41
CA LEU A 317 -5.43 61.11 25.86
C LEU A 317 -4.80 60.45 24.63
N VAL A 318 -3.50 60.67 24.43
CA VAL A 318 -2.65 59.80 23.62
C VAL A 318 -1.45 59.44 24.48
N ASN A 319 -1.38 58.16 24.81
CA ASN A 319 -0.22 57.27 24.76
C ASN A 319 -0.71 55.92 25.31
N ASP A 320 -0.94 54.97 24.41
CA ASP A 320 -0.10 53.78 24.20
C ASP A 320 -0.66 52.60 25.02
N ARG A 321 -1.12 51.49 24.46
CA ARG A 321 -0.91 50.82 23.15
C ARG A 321 -2.30 50.33 22.65
N VAL A 322 -2.67 50.12 21.39
CA VAL A 322 -1.98 49.94 20.10
C VAL A 322 -0.61 49.28 20.15
N THR A 323 -0.65 47.96 20.06
CA THR A 323 0.21 47.16 19.17
C THR A 323 -0.73 46.20 18.43
N GLU A 324 -1.03 46.27 17.14
CA GLU A 324 -1.07 47.40 16.17
C GLU A 324 -2.48 47.34 15.50
N GLN A 325 -3.00 48.22 14.63
CA GLN A 325 -2.43 49.22 13.71
C GLN A 325 -2.98 50.65 13.98
N ARG A 326 -3.77 51.28 13.10
CA ARG A 326 -4.24 52.67 13.27
C ARG A 326 -5.61 52.95 12.65
N CYS A 327 -6.57 53.45 13.43
CA CYS A 327 -7.74 54.18 12.91
C CYS A 327 -7.58 55.69 13.18
N VAL A 328 -7.82 56.53 12.17
CA VAL A 328 -7.61 57.98 12.22
C VAL A 328 -8.88 58.74 12.64
N GLU A 329 -8.69 59.90 13.25
CA GLU A 329 -9.68 60.61 14.05
C GLU A 329 -10.90 61.20 13.31
N ARG A 330 -12.12 60.88 13.77
CA ARG A 330 -13.17 61.89 13.99
C ARG A 330 -14.24 61.45 15.01
N THR A 331 -14.74 62.42 15.78
CA THR A 331 -15.63 62.23 16.94
C THR A 331 -17.05 61.82 16.55
N HIS A 332 -17.56 60.74 17.15
CA HIS A 332 -18.98 60.37 17.16
C HIS A 332 -19.45 60.16 18.61
N ASP A 333 -20.69 60.55 18.92
CA ASP A 333 -21.26 60.43 20.26
C ASP A 333 -21.58 58.96 20.59
N PRO A 334 -21.04 58.37 21.69
CA PRO A 334 -21.33 57.00 22.07
C PRO A 334 -22.75 56.85 22.61
N MET A 335 -23.47 55.82 22.14
CA MET A 335 -24.81 55.47 22.64
C MET A 335 -24.77 54.14 23.43
N CYS A 336 -25.54 54.04 24.51
CA CYS A 336 -25.60 52.88 25.41
C CYS A 336 -26.38 51.71 24.78
N ASP A 337 -25.87 50.49 24.92
CA ASP A 337 -26.38 49.24 24.31
C ASP A 337 -26.50 48.08 25.33
N GLY A 338 -26.91 48.40 26.57
CA GLY A 338 -27.23 47.40 27.59
C GLY A 338 -26.00 46.62 28.10
N ALA A 339 -26.09 45.28 28.14
CA ALA A 339 -25.01 44.41 28.59
C ALA A 339 -23.73 44.52 27.73
N ASN A 340 -23.84 45.05 26.51
CA ASN A 340 -22.74 45.16 25.54
C ASN A 340 -21.96 46.49 25.62
N GLY A 341 -22.27 47.38 26.57
CA GLY A 341 -21.55 48.64 26.76
C GLY A 341 -22.02 49.78 25.84
N PHE A 342 -21.07 50.51 25.22
CA PHE A 342 -21.35 51.68 24.37
C PHE A 342 -20.92 51.42 22.92
N ARG A 343 -21.69 51.93 21.96
CA ARG A 343 -21.43 51.77 20.51
C ARG A 343 -21.41 53.09 19.73
N CYS A 344 -20.70 53.05 18.59
CA CYS A 344 -20.67 54.09 17.56
C CYS A 344 -21.50 53.68 16.32
N ILE A 345 -21.73 54.60 15.38
CA ILE A 345 -22.50 54.39 14.15
C ILE A 345 -21.80 55.10 12.96
N TYR A 346 -21.61 54.39 11.85
CA TYR A 346 -20.95 54.87 10.63
C TYR A 346 -21.93 55.01 9.43
N SER A 347 -21.46 55.57 8.31
CA SER A 347 -22.25 55.78 7.08
C SER A 347 -22.04 54.64 6.06
N LEU A 348 -23.12 54.26 5.35
CA LEU A 348 -23.13 53.17 4.34
C LEU A 348 -22.24 53.41 3.10
N ASP A 349 -21.77 54.65 2.91
CA ASP A 349 -20.89 55.04 1.81
C ASP A 349 -19.39 54.90 2.16
N TYR A 350 -19.07 54.66 3.44
CA TYR A 350 -17.70 54.39 3.92
C TYR A 350 -17.36 52.89 3.75
N GLN A 351 -18.34 52.03 4.03
CA GLN A 351 -18.24 50.56 4.03
C GLN A 351 -18.21 49.91 2.62
N ARG A 352 -17.37 50.41 1.71
CA ARG A 352 -17.34 49.91 0.31
C ARG A 352 -16.19 50.37 -0.60
N ALA A 353 -15.28 51.21 -0.11
CA ALA A 353 -14.43 52.02 -0.99
C ALA A 353 -12.96 51.56 -1.08
N ASP A 354 -12.46 50.77 -0.12
CA ASP A 354 -11.02 50.46 0.00
C ASP A 354 -10.67 48.96 -0.16
N GLU A 355 -11.62 48.03 0.06
CA GLU A 355 -11.36 46.58 0.11
C GLU A 355 -11.58 45.80 -1.19
N THR A 356 -12.24 46.38 -2.20
CA THR A 356 -12.66 45.61 -3.38
C THR A 356 -11.48 44.99 -4.12
N GLY A 357 -11.45 43.66 -4.15
CA GLY A 357 -10.38 42.88 -4.79
C GLY A 357 -9.04 42.85 -4.05
N ARG A 358 -8.99 43.16 -2.75
CA ARG A 358 -7.80 42.97 -1.89
C ARG A 358 -7.92 41.73 -1.01
N CYS A 359 -6.81 41.01 -0.88
CA CYS A 359 -6.58 39.91 0.03
C CYS A 359 -5.26 40.21 0.76
N ASP A 360 -5.25 41.19 1.67
CA ASP A 360 -4.05 41.61 2.40
C ASP A 360 -4.11 41.40 3.92
N GLY A 361 -5.21 40.83 4.42
CA GLY A 361 -5.42 40.57 5.85
C GLY A 361 -5.65 41.84 6.67
N VAL A 362 -6.01 42.95 6.02
CA VAL A 362 -6.26 44.25 6.66
C VAL A 362 -7.72 44.65 6.47
N ASP A 363 -8.32 45.12 7.56
CA ASP A 363 -9.63 45.78 7.62
C ASP A 363 -9.45 47.20 7.04
N ASN A 364 -9.56 47.32 5.72
CA ASN A 364 -9.28 48.57 5.01
C ASN A 364 -10.52 49.50 5.02
N ASP A 365 -11.74 49.00 5.29
CA ASP A 365 -12.96 49.83 5.44
C ASP A 365 -13.42 50.07 6.90
N CYS A 366 -12.82 49.36 7.86
CA CYS A 366 -13.09 49.43 9.31
C CYS A 366 -14.49 48.93 9.74
N ASP A 367 -15.12 47.98 9.03
CA ASP A 367 -16.35 47.31 9.49
C ASP A 367 -16.13 46.20 10.55
N GLY A 368 -14.87 45.81 10.79
CA GLY A 368 -14.49 44.76 11.72
C GLY A 368 -14.31 43.39 11.06
N ARG A 369 -14.07 43.36 9.75
CA ARG A 369 -13.75 42.17 8.95
C ARG A 369 -12.48 42.42 8.14
N THR A 370 -12.04 41.40 7.40
CA THR A 370 -10.88 41.46 6.52
C THR A 370 -11.19 40.67 5.26
N ASP A 371 -10.81 41.22 4.10
CA ASP A 371 -10.85 40.55 2.79
C ASP A 371 -12.25 39.99 2.41
N GLU A 372 -13.30 40.80 2.53
CA GLU A 372 -14.73 40.43 2.42
C GLU A 372 -15.08 39.77 1.09
N ASP A 373 -14.43 40.23 0.00
CA ASP A 373 -14.58 39.67 -1.34
C ASP A 373 -14.04 38.23 -1.43
N PHE A 374 -13.01 37.91 -0.62
CA PHE A 374 -12.37 36.59 -0.54
C PHE A 374 -12.84 35.75 0.65
N ILE A 375 -13.76 36.24 1.48
CA ILE A 375 -14.19 35.57 2.72
C ILE A 375 -14.81 34.17 2.47
N ASN A 376 -15.38 33.95 1.28
CA ASN A 376 -15.92 32.65 0.85
C ASN A 376 -14.86 31.72 0.23
N GLU A 377 -13.62 32.19 0.04
CA GLU A 377 -12.47 31.41 -0.43
C GLU A 377 -11.55 31.09 0.75
N LEU A 378 -11.25 32.08 1.58
CA LEU A 378 -10.41 31.98 2.78
C LEU A 378 -11.05 31.14 3.90
N PHE A 379 -12.38 31.17 4.04
CA PHE A 379 -13.08 30.52 5.15
C PHE A 379 -14.19 29.56 4.72
N LEU A 380 -14.65 28.75 5.68
CA LEU A 380 -15.87 27.95 5.57
C LEU A 380 -17.12 28.83 5.76
N ALA A 381 -18.31 28.21 5.71
CA ALA A 381 -19.59 28.93 5.77
C ALA A 381 -19.84 29.68 7.10
N ASP A 382 -19.07 29.35 8.15
CA ASP A 382 -19.05 30.05 9.44
C ASP A 382 -18.28 31.38 9.43
N ARG A 383 -17.47 31.63 8.39
CA ARG A 383 -16.56 32.79 8.23
C ARG A 383 -15.54 32.93 9.37
N GLN A 384 -15.15 31.81 9.99
CA GLN A 384 -14.18 31.77 11.08
C GLN A 384 -13.18 30.62 10.90
N THR A 385 -13.64 29.45 10.47
CA THR A 385 -12.77 28.30 10.22
C THR A 385 -12.04 28.51 8.89
N PRO A 386 -10.69 28.56 8.86
CA PRO A 386 -9.92 28.64 7.61
C PRO A 386 -10.29 27.50 6.69
N ARG A 387 -10.49 27.78 5.41
CA ARG A 387 -10.90 26.76 4.45
C ARG A 387 -9.75 25.76 4.24
N PRO A 388 -9.96 24.46 4.48
CA PRO A 388 -8.93 23.47 4.21
C PRO A 388 -8.72 23.32 2.69
N CYS A 389 -7.47 23.08 2.31
CA CYS A 389 -7.05 22.77 0.96
C CYS A 389 -6.00 21.64 0.99
N SER A 390 -5.64 21.12 -0.18
CA SER A 390 -4.50 20.21 -0.30
C SER A 390 -3.74 20.45 -1.59
N SER A 391 -2.43 20.27 -1.54
CA SER A 391 -1.52 20.27 -2.70
C SER A 391 -0.93 18.86 -2.89
N GLY A 392 -0.59 18.50 -4.12
CA GLY A 392 -0.16 17.13 -4.48
C GLY A 392 -1.30 16.11 -4.59
N GLN A 393 -0.98 14.95 -5.14
CA GLN A 393 -1.87 13.78 -5.27
C GLN A 393 -1.27 12.57 -4.53
N GLY A 394 -2.08 11.54 -4.23
CA GLY A 394 -1.58 10.30 -3.64
C GLY A 394 -0.73 10.50 -2.37
N VAL A 395 0.43 9.84 -2.32
CA VAL A 395 1.40 9.94 -1.20
C VAL A 395 2.04 11.33 -1.09
N CYS A 396 2.09 12.08 -2.19
CA CYS A 396 2.55 13.47 -2.24
C CYS A 396 1.52 14.49 -1.74
N ARG A 397 0.28 14.06 -1.44
CA ARG A 397 -0.75 14.96 -0.94
C ARG A 397 -0.38 15.52 0.44
N ARG A 398 -0.42 16.84 0.57
CA ARG A 398 -0.29 17.56 1.85
C ARG A 398 -1.50 18.46 2.07
N ASN A 399 -1.99 18.48 3.30
CA ASN A 399 -3.08 19.35 3.71
C ASN A 399 -2.52 20.73 4.09
N GLY A 400 -3.35 21.76 3.91
CA GLY A 400 -3.10 23.13 4.32
C GLY A 400 -4.41 23.90 4.43
N ILE A 401 -4.31 25.22 4.52
CA ILE A 401 -5.42 26.16 4.52
C ILE A 401 -5.29 27.15 3.36
N VAL A 402 -6.43 27.68 2.92
CA VAL A 402 -6.46 28.76 1.93
C VAL A 402 -6.05 30.06 2.61
N THR A 403 -5.04 30.72 2.06
CA THR A 403 -4.47 31.99 2.53
C THR A 403 -4.40 33.00 1.37
N CYS A 404 -4.19 34.27 1.68
CA CYS A 404 -3.90 35.28 0.67
C CYS A 404 -2.54 35.06 0.02
N SER A 405 -2.43 35.38 -1.27
CA SER A 405 -1.17 35.31 -2.00
C SER A 405 -0.21 36.44 -1.60
N PRO A 406 1.13 36.28 -1.78
CA PRO A 406 2.10 37.30 -1.34
C PRO A 406 1.99 38.66 -2.05
N ASP A 407 1.30 38.71 -3.19
CA ASP A 407 0.95 39.91 -3.96
C ASP A 407 -0.37 40.56 -3.53
N GLY A 408 -1.20 39.88 -2.73
CA GLY A 408 -2.41 40.42 -2.11
C GLY A 408 -3.65 40.51 -3.01
N ASP A 409 -3.61 39.91 -4.20
CA ASP A 409 -4.65 40.04 -5.24
C ASP A 409 -5.52 38.76 -5.41
N ARG A 410 -5.22 37.66 -4.70
CA ARG A 410 -5.92 36.36 -4.82
C ARG A 410 -5.68 35.44 -3.62
N THR A 411 -6.40 34.31 -3.57
CA THR A 411 -6.13 33.21 -2.64
C THR A 411 -5.18 32.14 -3.22
N VAL A 412 -4.48 31.43 -2.34
CA VAL A 412 -3.59 30.28 -2.61
C VAL A 412 -3.68 29.25 -1.46
N CYS A 413 -3.27 28.01 -1.71
CA CYS A 413 -3.14 26.99 -0.66
C CYS A 413 -1.76 27.08 0.00
N ASP A 414 -1.68 27.09 1.33
CA ASP A 414 -0.41 27.13 2.07
C ASP A 414 0.23 25.73 2.29
N ALA A 415 -0.44 24.67 1.84
CA ALA A 415 -0.01 23.29 2.01
C ALA A 415 1.47 23.11 1.61
N PRO A 416 2.31 22.49 2.47
CA PRO A 416 3.74 22.36 2.21
C PRO A 416 4.02 21.74 0.83
N ILE A 417 4.75 22.48 0.00
CA ILE A 417 5.30 21.94 -1.24
C ILE A 417 6.38 20.94 -0.84
N ILE A 418 6.13 19.65 -1.12
CA ILE A 418 7.19 18.66 -1.14
C ILE A 418 8.06 19.02 -2.35
N ASN A 419 9.34 19.30 -2.13
CA ASN A 419 10.25 19.37 -3.27
C ASN A 419 10.41 17.94 -3.79
N ALA A 420 10.27 17.76 -5.10
CA ALA A 420 10.67 16.55 -5.80
C ALA A 420 11.98 16.02 -5.19
N GLN A 421 11.91 14.80 -4.67
CA GLN A 421 13.07 14.05 -4.26
C GLN A 421 13.73 13.50 -5.55
N THR A 422 14.72 12.65 -5.42
CA THR A 422 15.24 11.92 -6.58
C THR A 422 15.32 10.45 -6.22
N ASP A 423 14.99 9.61 -7.19
CA ASP A 423 15.31 8.18 -7.19
C ASP A 423 14.54 7.34 -6.14
N VAL A 424 13.26 7.66 -5.85
CA VAL A 424 12.43 6.88 -4.91
C VAL A 424 11.47 5.91 -5.62
N ASP A 425 11.05 6.21 -6.84
CA ASP A 425 10.12 5.44 -7.67
C ASP A 425 10.71 4.18 -8.29
N THR A 426 11.12 3.29 -7.39
CA THR A 426 11.65 1.95 -7.63
C THR A 426 10.55 0.89 -7.77
N GLY A 427 9.29 1.28 -7.57
CA GLY A 427 8.11 0.48 -7.83
C GLY A 427 7.67 0.53 -9.30
N CYS A 428 6.74 -0.36 -9.65
CA CYS A 428 5.88 -0.15 -10.81
C CYS A 428 4.42 -0.32 -10.34
N ASP A 429 3.97 0.62 -9.53
CA ASP A 429 2.71 0.59 -8.78
C ASP A 429 1.79 1.78 -9.06
N ALA A 430 2.21 2.68 -9.97
CA ALA A 430 1.51 3.90 -10.35
C ALA A 430 1.47 4.98 -9.26
N ILE A 431 2.39 4.89 -8.29
CA ILE A 431 2.58 5.90 -7.26
C ILE A 431 3.72 6.80 -7.71
N ASP A 432 3.53 8.11 -7.50
CA ASP A 432 4.58 9.14 -7.54
C ASP A 432 5.12 9.24 -6.11
N GLN A 433 6.23 8.56 -5.79
CA GLN A 433 6.81 8.50 -4.45
C GLN A 433 7.80 9.65 -4.18
N ASP A 434 8.49 10.12 -5.22
CA ASP A 434 9.48 11.18 -5.12
C ASP A 434 8.88 12.60 -5.30
N CYS A 435 7.65 12.70 -5.81
CA CYS A 435 6.86 13.92 -5.97
C CYS A 435 7.34 14.86 -7.08
N ASP A 436 7.98 14.35 -8.14
CA ASP A 436 8.30 15.13 -9.35
C ASP A 436 7.14 15.26 -10.36
N GLY A 437 6.10 14.42 -10.23
CA GLY A 437 4.91 14.41 -11.07
C GLY A 437 4.92 13.36 -12.20
N LEU A 438 5.96 12.54 -12.29
CA LEU A 438 6.00 11.30 -13.05
C LEU A 438 5.59 10.12 -12.14
N VAL A 439 5.50 8.91 -12.70
CA VAL A 439 5.30 7.67 -11.93
C VAL A 439 6.22 6.58 -12.47
N ASP A 440 6.75 5.76 -11.55
CA ASP A 440 7.54 4.56 -11.85
C ASP A 440 8.77 4.82 -12.75
N GLU A 441 9.18 6.08 -12.98
CA GLU A 441 10.18 6.47 -13.99
C GLU A 441 11.57 5.90 -13.69
N ASN A 442 11.87 5.69 -12.40
CA ASN A 442 13.07 5.06 -11.88
C ASN A 442 12.98 3.51 -11.72
N PHE A 443 11.92 2.87 -12.23
CA PHE A 443 11.75 1.41 -12.18
C PHE A 443 12.82 0.65 -13.00
N ASP A 444 13.46 -0.36 -12.37
CA ASP A 444 14.45 -1.23 -13.02
C ASP A 444 13.76 -2.38 -13.78
N ASP A 445 13.48 -2.14 -15.07
CA ASP A 445 12.85 -3.15 -15.93
C ASP A 445 13.71 -4.39 -16.12
N SER A 446 13.09 -5.57 -16.02
CA SER A 446 13.72 -6.81 -16.44
C SER A 446 13.97 -6.79 -17.96
N VAL A 447 15.24 -6.70 -18.38
CA VAL A 447 15.66 -6.65 -19.79
C VAL A 447 16.63 -7.75 -20.17
N VAL A 448 16.68 -8.06 -21.48
CA VAL A 448 17.56 -9.06 -22.10
C VAL A 448 18.33 -8.40 -23.23
N ALA A 449 19.67 -8.48 -23.19
CA ALA A 449 20.51 -7.97 -24.26
C ALA A 449 20.46 -8.90 -25.50
N VAL A 450 20.07 -8.37 -26.65
CA VAL A 450 19.96 -9.08 -27.93
C VAL A 450 20.69 -8.28 -29.01
N ASP A 451 21.81 -8.81 -29.50
CA ASP A 451 22.73 -8.15 -30.45
C ASP A 451 23.17 -6.73 -30.03
N ASN A 452 22.42 -5.68 -30.39
CA ASN A 452 22.71 -4.27 -30.07
C ASN A 452 21.53 -3.52 -29.43
N ILE A 453 20.56 -4.26 -28.89
CA ILE A 453 19.42 -3.73 -28.15
C ILE A 453 19.27 -4.45 -26.82
N GLU A 454 18.51 -3.83 -25.92
CA GLU A 454 17.87 -4.49 -24.79
C GLU A 454 16.38 -4.64 -25.11
N ILE A 455 15.84 -5.85 -25.02
CA ILE A 455 14.41 -6.13 -25.12
C ILE A 455 13.85 -6.38 -23.72
N PHE A 456 12.63 -5.92 -23.46
CA PHE A 456 11.88 -6.26 -22.25
C PHE A 456 11.76 -7.79 -22.14
N ALA A 457 12.21 -8.35 -21.01
CA ALA A 457 12.26 -9.79 -20.77
C ALA A 457 10.85 -10.40 -20.82
N TYR A 458 9.87 -9.64 -20.36
CA TYR A 458 8.45 -9.98 -20.35
C TYR A 458 7.65 -9.06 -21.27
N GLU A 459 6.44 -9.47 -21.62
CA GLU A 459 5.43 -8.55 -22.17
C GLU A 459 5.25 -7.35 -21.22
N ALA A 460 5.00 -6.16 -21.78
CA ALA A 460 4.81 -4.96 -20.98
C ALA A 460 3.55 -5.10 -20.10
N SER A 461 3.66 -4.78 -18.81
CA SER A 461 2.52 -4.65 -17.90
C SER A 461 2.22 -3.18 -17.60
N ARG A 462 0.97 -2.87 -17.22
CA ARG A 462 0.66 -1.55 -16.65
C ARG A 462 1.27 -1.41 -15.24
N PRO A 463 1.51 -0.18 -14.80
CA PRO A 463 1.65 0.17 -13.39
C PRO A 463 0.53 -0.42 -12.53
N GLY A 464 0.92 -0.96 -11.36
CA GLY A 464 0.00 -1.60 -10.42
C GLY A 464 -0.57 -2.96 -10.85
N ALA A 465 -0.11 -3.55 -11.96
CA ALA A 465 -0.55 -4.88 -12.39
C ALA A 465 -0.15 -5.98 -11.38
N THR A 466 -1.05 -6.94 -11.17
CA THR A 466 -0.93 -8.10 -10.26
C THR A 466 -1.26 -9.40 -11.03
N PRO A 467 -1.21 -10.59 -10.40
CA PRO A 467 -1.62 -11.83 -11.06
C PRO A 467 -3.07 -11.82 -11.58
N ASP A 468 -3.97 -11.13 -10.88
CA ASP A 468 -5.42 -11.15 -11.14
C ASP A 468 -5.97 -9.83 -11.71
N ARG A 469 -5.16 -8.75 -11.69
CA ARG A 469 -5.56 -7.42 -12.14
C ARG A 469 -4.56 -6.83 -13.13
N ARG A 470 -5.07 -6.28 -14.23
CA ARG A 470 -4.30 -5.65 -15.31
C ARG A 470 -3.56 -4.37 -14.93
N GLY A 471 -3.65 -3.91 -13.67
CA GLY A 471 -3.17 -2.60 -13.21
C GLY A 471 -4.24 -1.52 -13.33
N LEU A 472 -3.84 -0.25 -13.34
CA LEU A 472 -4.76 0.88 -13.59
C LEU A 472 -5.22 0.88 -15.04
N ASP A 473 -6.28 0.13 -15.32
CA ASP A 473 -7.11 0.30 -16.50
C ASP A 473 -7.95 1.59 -16.33
N PRO A 474 -7.84 2.61 -17.21
CA PRO A 474 -8.69 3.80 -17.16
C PRO A 474 -10.13 3.38 -17.49
N ASN A 475 -10.86 3.04 -16.43
CA ASN A 475 -12.23 2.60 -16.47
C ASN A 475 -13.13 3.69 -17.11
N PRO A 476 -13.87 3.38 -18.19
CA PRO A 476 -14.74 4.36 -18.83
C PRO A 476 -15.86 4.93 -17.94
N ASP A 477 -16.16 4.27 -16.81
CA ASP A 477 -17.33 4.57 -15.96
C ASP A 477 -17.04 5.44 -14.71
N ASP A 478 -15.79 5.66 -14.31
CA ASP A 478 -15.46 6.50 -13.13
C ASP A 478 -15.09 7.96 -13.47
N GLY A 479 -14.88 8.27 -14.75
CA GLY A 479 -14.82 9.65 -15.25
C GLY A 479 -13.60 10.45 -14.81
N ILE A 480 -12.56 9.78 -14.30
CA ILE A 480 -11.27 10.41 -14.00
C ILE A 480 -10.36 10.23 -15.22
N GLU A 481 -10.38 11.19 -16.15
CA GLU A 481 -9.39 11.29 -17.25
C GLU A 481 -7.99 11.70 -16.73
N THR A 482 -7.51 11.09 -15.64
CA THR A 482 -6.07 11.08 -15.36
C THR A 482 -5.42 10.09 -16.30
N PHE A 483 -5.03 10.59 -17.47
CA PHE A 483 -3.83 10.14 -18.14
C PHE A 483 -2.64 10.36 -17.20
N ILE A 484 -2.49 9.48 -16.21
CA ILE A 484 -1.17 9.20 -15.64
C ILE A 484 -0.38 8.67 -16.84
N GLU A 485 0.76 9.30 -17.15
CA GLU A 485 1.64 8.90 -18.24
C GLU A 485 2.18 7.50 -17.94
N SER A 486 1.42 6.48 -18.33
CA SER A 486 1.55 5.13 -17.79
C SER A 486 2.69 4.42 -18.51
N ARG A 487 3.87 4.60 -17.93
CA ARG A 487 5.10 3.88 -18.25
C ARG A 487 4.85 2.39 -18.44
N ALA A 488 5.36 1.82 -19.52
CA ALA A 488 5.41 0.37 -19.69
C ALA A 488 6.44 -0.24 -18.73
N CYS A 489 6.09 -1.33 -18.03
CA CYS A 489 7.02 -2.03 -17.14
C CYS A 489 7.30 -3.47 -17.62
N SER A 490 8.50 -3.98 -17.38
CA SER A 490 8.82 -5.41 -17.59
C SER A 490 9.13 -6.11 -16.27
N ARG A 491 8.23 -7.00 -15.83
CA ARG A 491 8.39 -7.84 -14.63
C ARG A 491 7.60 -9.16 -14.74
N PRO A 492 8.02 -10.24 -14.07
CA PRO A 492 7.30 -11.50 -14.05
C PRO A 492 6.05 -11.44 -13.15
N GLY A 493 5.16 -12.43 -13.29
CA GLY A 493 4.11 -12.73 -12.32
C GLY A 493 2.90 -11.80 -12.34
N VAL A 494 2.81 -10.88 -13.30
CA VAL A 494 1.69 -9.93 -13.45
C VAL A 494 0.99 -10.10 -14.79
N LEU A 495 -0.27 -9.70 -14.90
CA LEU A 495 -0.96 -9.75 -16.20
C LEU A 495 -0.32 -8.74 -17.19
N PRO A 496 -0.11 -9.15 -18.46
CA PRO A 496 0.39 -8.26 -19.49
C PRO A 496 -0.67 -7.20 -19.87
N TRP A 497 -0.19 -6.09 -20.43
CA TRP A 497 -1.01 -4.98 -20.93
C TRP A 497 -1.66 -5.38 -22.26
N ASP A 498 -2.81 -6.04 -22.17
CA ASP A 498 -3.68 -6.32 -23.30
C ASP A 498 -4.60 -5.15 -23.65
N ASP A 499 -5.27 -5.25 -24.80
CA ASP A 499 -6.25 -4.26 -25.29
C ASP A 499 -5.68 -2.84 -25.50
N ALA A 500 -4.36 -2.73 -25.68
CA ALA A 500 -3.69 -1.48 -26.08
C ALA A 500 -3.79 -1.23 -27.59
N THR A 501 -4.01 0.01 -27.99
CA THR A 501 -3.74 0.47 -29.37
C THR A 501 -2.24 0.65 -29.61
N TRP A 502 -1.84 0.74 -30.87
CA TRP A 502 -0.43 0.95 -31.21
C TRP A 502 0.11 2.30 -30.74
N ASN A 503 -0.71 3.35 -30.65
CA ASN A 503 -0.23 4.65 -30.17
C ASN A 503 0.03 4.61 -28.66
N GLU A 504 -0.89 4.05 -27.87
CA GLU A 504 -0.71 3.87 -26.42
C GLU A 504 0.52 3.01 -26.11
N ALA A 505 0.76 1.95 -26.89
CA ALA A 505 1.95 1.12 -26.76
C ALA A 505 3.26 1.87 -27.08
N VAL A 506 3.24 2.82 -28.04
CA VAL A 506 4.38 3.70 -28.33
C VAL A 506 4.60 4.70 -27.19
N ASP A 507 3.54 5.34 -26.70
CA ASP A 507 3.60 6.37 -25.66
C ASP A 507 4.05 5.76 -24.32
N ALA A 508 3.54 4.58 -23.96
CA ALA A 508 3.95 3.82 -22.76
C ALA A 508 5.41 3.36 -22.82
N CYS A 509 5.90 2.89 -23.98
CA CYS A 509 7.32 2.59 -24.14
C CYS A 509 8.19 3.86 -24.10
N ALA A 510 7.72 4.98 -24.65
CA ALA A 510 8.46 6.24 -24.61
C ALA A 510 8.59 6.79 -23.17
N ALA A 511 7.52 6.69 -22.36
CA ALA A 511 7.56 6.98 -20.93
C ALA A 511 8.56 6.07 -20.18
N ALA A 512 8.73 4.81 -20.61
CA ALA A 512 9.76 3.90 -20.09
C ALA A 512 11.18 4.15 -20.65
N GLY A 513 11.45 5.32 -21.24
CA GLY A 513 12.74 5.63 -21.87
C GLY A 513 13.13 4.68 -23.02
N ALA A 514 12.12 4.05 -23.65
CA ALA A 514 12.28 2.99 -24.63
C ALA A 514 11.45 3.29 -25.90
N ARG A 515 11.37 2.30 -26.79
CA ARG A 515 10.52 2.31 -27.99
C ARG A 515 9.87 0.94 -28.15
N LEU A 516 8.86 0.81 -29.01
CA LEU A 516 8.47 -0.52 -29.48
C LEU A 516 9.66 -1.20 -30.19
N CYS A 517 9.71 -2.52 -30.11
CA CYS A 517 10.64 -3.31 -30.92
C CYS A 517 10.25 -3.27 -32.40
N THR A 518 11.22 -3.44 -33.30
CA THR A 518 10.95 -3.78 -34.70
C THR A 518 10.62 -5.27 -34.85
N GLY A 519 10.00 -5.67 -35.95
CA GLY A 519 9.70 -7.07 -36.26
C GLY A 519 10.97 -7.94 -36.37
N ASP A 520 12.06 -7.38 -36.89
CA ASP A 520 13.36 -8.07 -36.98
C ASP A 520 13.98 -8.26 -35.59
N GLU A 521 13.94 -7.24 -34.72
CA GLU A 521 14.40 -7.34 -33.32
C GLU A 521 13.58 -8.36 -32.52
N PHE A 522 12.26 -8.34 -32.69
CA PHE A 522 11.34 -9.31 -32.07
C PHE A 522 11.67 -10.75 -32.52
N ALA A 523 11.74 -10.98 -33.83
CA ALA A 523 12.03 -12.29 -34.40
C ALA A 523 13.41 -12.80 -33.96
N ARG A 524 14.38 -11.88 -33.82
CA ARG A 524 15.73 -12.18 -33.34
C ARG A 524 15.76 -12.58 -31.86
N ALA A 525 15.06 -11.85 -31.00
CA ALA A 525 14.94 -12.20 -29.59
C ALA A 525 14.24 -13.57 -29.42
N CYS A 526 13.19 -13.82 -30.21
CA CYS A 526 12.40 -15.06 -30.12
C CYS A 526 13.16 -16.29 -30.67
N GLY A 527 13.75 -16.18 -31.86
CA GLY A 527 14.44 -17.31 -32.52
C GLY A 527 15.90 -17.48 -32.08
N GLY A 528 16.45 -16.50 -31.36
CA GLY A 528 17.85 -16.41 -30.97
C GLY A 528 18.82 -16.35 -32.16
N ALA A 529 20.12 -16.51 -31.88
CA ALA A 529 21.17 -16.53 -32.91
C ALA A 529 21.03 -17.66 -33.95
N GLN A 530 20.20 -18.68 -33.66
CA GLN A 530 19.95 -19.83 -34.53
C GLN A 530 18.76 -19.62 -35.47
N ASN A 531 17.97 -18.54 -35.28
CA ASN A 531 16.73 -18.25 -36.02
C ASN A 531 15.73 -19.42 -35.97
N LEU A 532 15.50 -19.97 -34.77
CA LEU A 532 14.57 -21.07 -34.54
C LEU A 532 13.12 -20.66 -34.82
N LEU A 533 12.31 -21.60 -35.29
CA LEU A 533 10.90 -21.32 -35.62
C LEU A 533 10.03 -20.97 -34.39
N TYR A 534 10.38 -21.49 -33.22
CA TYR A 534 9.77 -21.20 -31.91
C TYR A 534 10.88 -20.95 -30.87
N PRO A 535 10.61 -20.27 -29.73
CA PRO A 535 11.60 -20.05 -28.68
C PRO A 535 12.31 -21.31 -28.19
N TYR A 536 11.67 -22.48 -28.31
CA TYR A 536 12.17 -23.78 -27.86
C TYR A 536 12.65 -24.72 -29.00
N GLY A 537 12.65 -24.30 -30.27
CA GLY A 537 13.15 -25.09 -31.42
C GLY A 537 12.27 -25.07 -32.67
N ASP A 538 12.61 -25.86 -33.69
CA ASP A 538 11.96 -25.80 -35.02
C ASP A 538 10.65 -26.60 -35.17
N SER A 539 10.16 -27.21 -34.09
CA SER A 539 8.97 -28.07 -34.12
C SER A 539 8.01 -27.65 -33.03
N PHE A 540 6.78 -27.30 -33.42
CA PHE A 540 5.71 -26.91 -32.50
C PHE A 540 5.51 -27.94 -31.38
N ARG A 541 5.35 -27.46 -30.16
CA ARG A 541 4.99 -28.26 -28.98
C ARG A 541 3.83 -27.61 -28.25
N SER A 542 2.70 -28.32 -28.19
CA SER A 542 1.57 -27.94 -27.35
C SER A 542 2.00 -27.84 -25.89
N LEU A 543 1.37 -26.91 -25.14
CA LEU A 543 1.58 -26.69 -23.71
C LEU A 543 2.97 -26.16 -23.29
N LEU A 544 3.89 -25.84 -24.22
CA LEU A 544 5.13 -25.14 -23.87
C LEU A 544 5.01 -23.61 -23.86
N CYS A 545 4.00 -23.08 -24.53
CA CYS A 545 3.68 -21.67 -24.63
C CYS A 545 2.16 -21.51 -24.65
N ASN A 546 1.66 -20.37 -24.21
CA ASN A 546 0.23 -20.08 -24.18
C ASN A 546 -0.31 -19.77 -25.60
N GLY A 547 -0.84 -20.80 -26.27
CA GLY A 547 -1.56 -20.69 -27.53
C GLY A 547 -2.86 -21.50 -27.47
N GLN A 548 -3.62 -21.58 -28.57
CA GLN A 548 -4.98 -22.14 -28.60
C GLN A 548 -5.12 -23.64 -28.26
N THR A 549 -4.04 -24.31 -27.84
CA THR A 549 -4.04 -25.67 -27.29
C THR A 549 -3.77 -25.73 -25.79
N TYR A 550 -3.37 -24.62 -25.18
CA TYR A 550 -3.28 -24.50 -23.74
C TYR A 550 -4.67 -24.22 -23.18
N ASP A 551 -4.97 -24.86 -22.06
CA ASP A 551 -6.26 -24.84 -21.40
C ASP A 551 -6.04 -24.28 -19.99
N THR A 552 -6.68 -23.17 -19.66
CA THR A 552 -6.44 -22.46 -18.39
C THR A 552 -7.30 -22.94 -17.23
N ASP A 553 -8.33 -23.75 -17.51
CA ASP A 553 -9.28 -24.31 -16.52
C ASP A 553 -9.65 -25.74 -16.94
N ASP A 554 -8.84 -26.73 -16.52
CA ASP A 554 -9.04 -28.14 -16.90
C ASP A 554 -10.25 -28.81 -16.22
N GLU A 555 -10.90 -28.12 -15.27
CA GLU A 555 -12.19 -28.52 -14.71
C GLU A 555 -13.38 -28.16 -15.63
N GLN A 556 -13.20 -27.17 -16.51
CA GLN A 556 -14.26 -26.65 -17.37
C GLN A 556 -14.24 -27.27 -18.77
N ALA A 557 -15.39 -27.79 -19.22
CA ALA A 557 -15.48 -28.45 -20.51
C ALA A 557 -15.28 -27.50 -21.72
N GLY A 558 -14.05 -27.38 -22.21
CA GLY A 558 -13.71 -26.52 -23.33
C GLY A 558 -12.24 -26.63 -23.75
N ILE A 559 -11.73 -25.52 -24.28
CA ILE A 559 -10.38 -25.04 -24.02
C ILE A 559 -10.58 -23.58 -23.64
N GLN A 560 -10.19 -23.20 -22.43
CA GLN A 560 -10.26 -21.84 -21.93
C GLN A 560 -9.01 -21.10 -22.41
N SER A 561 -9.21 -19.92 -23.01
CA SER A 561 -8.17 -19.22 -23.76
C SER A 561 -8.13 -17.76 -23.33
N GLU A 562 -7.16 -17.45 -22.48
CA GLU A 562 -6.93 -16.13 -21.89
C GLU A 562 -5.43 -15.84 -21.73
N ALA A 563 -5.10 -14.59 -21.39
CA ALA A 563 -3.73 -14.22 -21.07
C ALA A 563 -3.34 -14.76 -19.68
N LEU A 564 -2.17 -15.37 -19.60
CA LEU A 564 -1.52 -15.76 -18.35
C LEU A 564 -0.61 -14.62 -17.89
N THR A 565 -0.14 -14.72 -16.64
CA THR A 565 0.86 -13.79 -16.12
C THR A 565 2.19 -13.92 -16.86
N CYS A 566 2.88 -12.79 -17.01
CA CYS A 566 4.20 -12.67 -17.63
C CYS A 566 5.18 -13.70 -17.03
N GLY A 567 5.76 -14.55 -17.87
CA GLY A 567 6.73 -15.58 -17.48
C GLY A 567 6.14 -16.87 -16.90
N PHE A 568 4.81 -17.00 -16.77
CA PHE A 568 4.15 -18.19 -16.21
C PHE A 568 4.56 -19.47 -16.95
N MET A 569 4.69 -19.38 -18.27
CA MET A 569 5.20 -20.47 -19.10
C MET A 569 6.74 -20.49 -19.03
N GLU A 570 7.32 -21.06 -17.96
CA GLU A 570 8.77 -21.11 -17.74
C GLU A 570 9.61 -21.65 -18.92
N ARG A 571 8.98 -22.43 -19.82
CA ARG A 571 9.61 -23.04 -21.00
C ARG A 571 9.30 -22.30 -22.31
N CYS A 572 8.48 -21.26 -22.28
CA CYS A 572 8.24 -20.34 -23.40
C CYS A 572 9.27 -19.21 -23.41
N VAL A 573 10.56 -19.57 -23.34
CA VAL A 573 11.65 -18.62 -23.13
C VAL A 573 12.77 -18.83 -24.13
N ARG A 574 13.37 -17.72 -24.60
CA ARG A 574 14.62 -17.71 -25.35
C ARG A 574 15.58 -16.72 -24.71
N ASP A 575 16.71 -17.25 -24.21
CA ASP A 575 17.85 -16.48 -23.68
C ASP A 575 17.48 -15.43 -22.59
N GLY A 576 16.37 -15.67 -21.87
CA GLY A 576 15.81 -14.80 -20.82
C GLY A 576 14.54 -14.04 -21.22
N ALA A 577 14.19 -14.00 -22.51
CA ALA A 577 12.98 -13.35 -22.99
C ALA A 577 11.82 -14.36 -23.08
N TYR A 578 10.76 -14.11 -22.31
CA TYR A 578 9.58 -14.93 -22.14
C TYR A 578 8.46 -14.49 -23.08
N ASP A 579 7.54 -15.42 -23.37
CA ASP A 579 6.23 -15.18 -24.00
C ASP A 579 6.23 -14.58 -25.43
N LEU A 580 7.40 -14.46 -26.07
CA LEU A 580 7.56 -14.05 -27.49
C LEU A 580 6.87 -14.98 -28.51
N SER A 581 6.19 -16.04 -28.06
CA SER A 581 5.46 -17.01 -28.86
C SER A 581 4.15 -17.37 -28.14
N GLY A 582 3.09 -16.61 -28.36
CA GLY A 582 1.83 -16.80 -27.66
C GLY A 582 1.62 -15.77 -26.57
N ASN A 583 0.83 -16.12 -25.56
CA ASN A 583 0.22 -15.19 -24.61
C ASN A 583 -0.51 -14.04 -25.31
N LEU A 584 0.09 -12.86 -25.50
CA LEU A 584 -0.44 -11.81 -26.38
C LEU A 584 0.34 -11.67 -27.68
N LYS A 585 -0.37 -11.26 -28.75
CA LYS A 585 0.31 -10.74 -29.93
C LYS A 585 0.91 -9.40 -29.59
N GLU A 586 2.09 -9.11 -30.11
CA GLU A 586 2.80 -7.91 -29.69
C GLU A 586 2.93 -6.89 -30.82
N TRP A 587 2.56 -5.64 -30.54
CA TRP A 587 2.82 -4.51 -31.43
C TRP A 587 4.32 -4.33 -31.68
N VAL A 588 4.67 -4.07 -32.94
CA VAL A 588 6.03 -3.66 -33.35
C VAL A 588 5.99 -2.35 -34.14
N LEU A 589 7.15 -1.72 -34.33
CA LEU A 589 7.30 -0.45 -35.06
C LEU A 589 6.94 -0.53 -36.55
N ASP A 590 7.00 -1.73 -37.14
CA ASP A 590 6.79 -1.98 -38.56
C ASP A 590 5.44 -1.43 -39.03
N SER A 591 5.47 -0.58 -40.06
CA SER A 591 4.29 0.17 -40.51
C SER A 591 4.13 0.13 -42.04
N SER A 592 2.87 0.07 -42.48
CA SER A 592 2.48 0.09 -43.89
C SER A 592 1.27 1.00 -44.06
N GLY A 593 1.52 2.29 -44.26
CA GLY A 593 0.49 3.33 -44.22
C GLY A 593 -0.14 3.44 -42.82
N ASN A 594 -1.45 3.22 -42.72
CA ASN A 594 -2.15 3.20 -41.42
C ASN A 594 -2.06 1.85 -40.69
N LEU A 595 -1.52 0.82 -41.35
CA LEU A 595 -1.35 -0.50 -40.75
C LEU A 595 -0.07 -0.57 -39.92
N ARG A 596 -0.12 -1.39 -38.87
CA ARG A 596 0.96 -1.74 -37.94
C ARG A 596 1.03 -3.25 -37.83
N ALA A 597 2.24 -3.81 -37.79
CA ALA A 597 2.40 -5.25 -37.66
C ALA A 597 2.24 -5.69 -36.19
N VAL A 598 1.80 -6.93 -36.00
CA VAL A 598 1.83 -7.63 -34.71
C VAL A 598 2.55 -8.98 -34.87
N ARG A 599 3.30 -9.38 -33.85
CA ARG A 599 4.16 -10.58 -33.86
C ARG A 599 3.78 -11.56 -32.74
N GLY A 600 4.52 -12.67 -32.62
CA GLY A 600 4.46 -13.65 -31.51
C GLY A 600 3.27 -14.60 -31.52
N GLY A 601 2.08 -14.16 -31.91
CA GLY A 601 0.86 -14.94 -31.73
C GLY A 601 0.25 -14.74 -30.35
N SER A 602 -0.85 -15.43 -30.04
CA SER A 602 -1.54 -15.28 -28.75
C SER A 602 -2.21 -16.56 -28.29
N TYR A 603 -2.72 -16.55 -27.05
CA TYR A 603 -3.61 -17.57 -26.48
C TYR A 603 -4.76 -17.97 -27.42
N ALA A 604 -5.28 -17.03 -28.22
CA ALA A 604 -6.37 -17.27 -29.18
C ALA A 604 -5.90 -17.77 -30.56
N THR A 605 -4.60 -17.96 -30.78
CA THR A 605 -4.05 -18.19 -32.12
C THR A 605 -3.95 -19.68 -32.49
N VAL A 606 -4.67 -20.04 -33.56
CA VAL A 606 -4.80 -21.40 -34.10
C VAL A 606 -3.47 -22.03 -34.53
N LEU A 607 -3.39 -23.36 -34.38
CA LEU A 607 -2.24 -24.19 -34.70
C LEU A 607 -1.71 -24.05 -36.14
N GLY A 608 -0.38 -24.04 -36.28
CA GLY A 608 0.30 -24.34 -37.55
C GLY A 608 0.92 -23.17 -38.32
N GLY A 609 1.11 -22.01 -37.69
CA GLY A 609 1.84 -20.89 -38.31
C GLY A 609 1.62 -19.50 -37.71
N GLY A 610 0.91 -19.40 -36.58
CA GLY A 610 0.63 -18.12 -35.91
C GLY A 610 1.31 -17.92 -34.55
N LEU A 611 2.27 -18.78 -34.19
CA LEU A 611 3.06 -18.70 -32.95
C LEU A 611 4.57 -18.74 -33.24
N THR A 612 4.98 -18.45 -34.48
CA THR A 612 6.37 -18.59 -34.90
C THR A 612 7.13 -17.29 -34.71
N CYS A 613 8.41 -17.38 -34.36
CA CYS A 613 9.27 -16.22 -34.15
C CYS A 613 9.41 -15.35 -35.40
N ASP A 614 9.36 -15.97 -36.57
CA ASP A 614 9.46 -15.34 -37.88
C ASP A 614 8.10 -14.90 -38.46
N GLN A 615 7.00 -14.94 -37.70
CA GLN A 615 5.66 -14.69 -38.22
C GLN A 615 5.56 -13.28 -38.82
N ASP A 616 5.50 -13.20 -40.16
CA ASP A 616 5.33 -11.97 -40.92
C ASP A 616 4.02 -11.99 -41.70
N GLY A 617 3.21 -10.93 -41.56
CA GLY A 617 1.95 -10.78 -42.28
C GLY A 617 0.68 -10.59 -41.44
N ASP A 618 0.74 -10.54 -40.09
CA ASP A 618 -0.41 -10.04 -39.31
C ASP A 618 -0.30 -8.51 -39.15
N TRP A 619 -1.24 -7.80 -39.78
CA TRP A 619 -1.30 -6.34 -39.81
C TRP A 619 -2.67 -5.85 -39.35
N LYS A 620 -2.67 -4.82 -38.52
CA LYS A 620 -3.87 -4.21 -37.92
C LYS A 620 -3.86 -2.70 -38.12
N ASP A 621 -5.01 -2.05 -38.05
CA ASP A 621 -5.07 -0.59 -38.03
C ASP A 621 -4.39 -0.08 -36.75
N ARG A 622 -3.68 1.06 -36.79
CA ARG A 622 -3.01 1.62 -35.60
C ARG A 622 -3.96 1.92 -34.43
N ASN A 623 -5.25 2.10 -34.70
CA ASN A 623 -6.29 2.33 -33.68
C ASN A 623 -7.05 1.03 -33.33
N PHE A 624 -6.64 -0.12 -33.85
CA PHE A 624 -7.19 -1.41 -33.42
C PHE A 624 -6.67 -1.71 -32.01
N HIS A 625 -7.54 -2.29 -31.19
CA HIS A 625 -7.19 -2.85 -29.89
C HIS A 625 -7.97 -4.16 -29.71
N HIS A 626 -7.40 -5.10 -28.96
CA HIS A 626 -8.05 -6.36 -28.61
C HIS A 626 -7.31 -7.02 -27.44
N ARG A 627 -8.03 -7.67 -26.52
CA ARG A 627 -7.47 -8.42 -25.37
C ARG A 627 -6.47 -9.55 -25.68
N SER A 628 -6.25 -9.86 -26.94
CA SER A 628 -5.22 -10.81 -27.38
C SER A 628 -4.02 -10.12 -28.05
N ILE A 629 -3.90 -8.81 -27.87
CA ILE A 629 -2.82 -7.97 -28.38
C ILE A 629 -2.35 -7.06 -27.24
N GLY A 630 -1.05 -7.10 -26.98
CA GLY A 630 -0.31 -6.19 -26.11
C GLY A 630 0.96 -5.76 -26.84
N PHE A 631 2.06 -5.62 -26.09
CA PHE A 631 3.34 -5.17 -26.63
C PHE A 631 4.49 -5.44 -25.65
N ARG A 632 5.72 -5.21 -26.12
CA ARG A 632 6.89 -5.00 -25.25
C ARG A 632 7.81 -3.95 -25.84
N CYS A 633 8.69 -3.42 -25.00
CA CYS A 633 9.60 -2.35 -25.38
C CYS A 633 11.02 -2.86 -25.65
N CYS A 634 11.76 -2.09 -26.45
CA CYS A 634 13.17 -2.25 -26.76
C CYS A 634 13.91 -0.92 -26.51
N ARG A 635 15.15 -0.99 -26.04
CA ARG A 635 16.10 0.13 -25.90
C ARG A 635 17.33 -0.14 -26.77
N ASP A 636 17.94 0.93 -27.31
CA ASP A 636 19.20 0.84 -28.07
C ASP A 636 20.41 0.93 -27.12
N LEU A 637 21.44 0.09 -27.34
CA LEU A 637 22.67 0.01 -26.52
C LEU A 637 23.83 0.92 -27.00
#